data_AF-A0A2P8GMA9-F1
#
_entry.id   AF-A0A2P8GMA9-F1
#
_cell.length_a   1.000
_cell.length_b   1.000
_cell.length_c   1.000
_cell.angle_alpha   90.00
_cell.angle_beta   90.00
_cell.angle_gamma   90.00
#
_symmetry.space_group_name_H-M   'P 1'
#
loop_
_entity.id
_entity.type
_entity.pdbx_description
1 polymer ?
#
loop_
_entity_poly.entity_id
_entity_poly.type
_entity_poly.pdbx_seq_one_letter_code
_entity_poly.pdbx_strand_id
1 'polypeptide(L)'
;MSVEIARYQFHAWSRRGISANIIEHDDLGAGAAAVKERAEIPISVTLNTTDVPKNFSLIGPGDIIGIKEDMIVRTEPLSWITNFEPNYLAFIEFYDEDFAWRYTPASPSGNKLRPWLLLLVVKETEFERTKRKLPLTSVNINAKEAFPPFKDTWLWAHVHSDADIPDSELSDYEEFLLSLNKTVNNDPDQLYCRLMSPRKLEANTKYYAFLVPAFETGRLAGLELPTANVVAQLPSWDDNGAKGEMPVYYEWFFQTGTNADFESLVKLLEPRAMDPRVGIRDMDASRPGFVRADDNTTEIPGTQPPMLGLEGAIKSPTTVSTVFPNPPDSEFQKELQKIVNLPAIQAADLTQDPVVSVPLYGGKHAKKSATDVVLLDITKKTWVNELNRDPRTRVPAGFGTAVIQKNQETYMQKAWLQVAGIIEANRNIKNSQFLMYVTFQFTQKTFSKLPDNVLVALTKPVHTRVMGSPTTIYQQITDSILPTTVFSGAFRRLVRPNGKLAKRLGANGPLVYNDLVTKINDGTLTAAPPKTIPAGLPNTKDFSSKIFPYQLSHLMLWLLKNSLLAFIILVVLLLLLMFITGAYATFAVLIVAVVAAYVALSRFLKGRKDDEAAAEALDDPFKAADELKDIPAKPDFTLLLSDETVTPAPTPTTPGADSVEAQNFRVAMKDFLGRMVLQAVDPVRTSVDLGNANTKLRDAINPYKAYPQRLNRLVKFPSYIKLDAPEKIFPAMAYPDFEDPMYKGLCDISNELLLPNLKLIPENTISLLKTNQPFIESYMVGLNHEMGRELLWREYPTDERPSSFRQFWDVKGVIRPKENKSEAELREAYKDIKPIHTWPVSSTLGRHNNRDAEGDAEQLVLVIRGELLKRYPNTLIFAQKALAGATPDDDPVIDLDLSDTEFETQLKFPLYKAEIAPDIKFFGFDLTIEQARGTELTPGFTDHLGWFFIIQEIPGMPRFGMDVSFDQGSDGLSWDDLAWTNFDPGMKFITAGTKPTIPLPPSEFNKWGTDAANMAFILFQKPSMVAVHATEMLEKVDA
;
A
#
# COMPACT_ATOMS: atom_id res chain seq x y z
N MET A 1 -21.79 11.42 4.23
CA MET A 1 -21.66 11.13 5.67
C MET A 1 -22.21 12.35 6.37
N SER A 2 -23.50 12.34 6.70
CA SER A 2 -24.03 13.09 7.81
C SER A 2 -23.10 12.80 8.97
N VAL A 3 -22.77 13.81 9.75
CA VAL A 3 -22.35 13.51 11.11
C VAL A 3 -23.57 12.81 11.69
N GLU A 4 -23.59 11.48 11.66
CA GLU A 4 -24.39 10.71 12.60
C GLU A 4 -23.89 11.19 13.95
N ILE A 5 -24.56 12.20 14.48
CA ILE A 5 -24.44 12.57 15.87
C ILE A 5 -24.78 11.27 16.58
N ALA A 6 -23.83 10.74 17.35
CA ALA A 6 -24.01 9.48 18.07
C ALA A 6 -25.34 9.56 18.83
N ARG A 7 -26.28 8.69 18.46
CA ARG A 7 -27.59 8.62 19.12
C ARG A 7 -27.42 7.64 20.26
N TYR A 8 -27.40 8.18 21.48
CA TYR A 8 -27.26 7.38 22.68
C TYR A 8 -28.61 6.87 23.16
N GLN A 9 -28.68 5.57 23.43
CA GLN A 9 -29.81 4.95 24.10
C GLN A 9 -29.40 4.42 25.47
N PHE A 10 -30.26 4.62 26.47
CA PHE A 10 -30.01 4.20 27.85
C PHE A 10 -31.05 3.17 28.30
N HIS A 11 -30.61 2.10 28.95
CA HIS A 11 -31.50 1.11 29.56
C HIS A 11 -31.21 0.95 31.05
N ALA A 12 -32.27 0.73 31.84
CA ALA A 12 -32.17 0.76 33.29
C ALA A 12 -31.37 -0.42 33.87
N TRP A 13 -31.37 -1.57 33.19
CA TRP A 13 -30.60 -2.75 33.55
C TRP A 13 -30.50 -3.74 32.38
N SER A 14 -29.52 -4.65 32.41
CA SER A 14 -29.42 -5.80 31.51
C SER A 14 -29.05 -7.07 32.27
N ARG A 15 -29.57 -8.21 31.81
CA ARG A 15 -29.25 -9.55 32.32
C ARG A 15 -29.25 -10.59 31.23
N ARG A 16 -28.27 -11.49 31.28
CA ARG A 16 -28.12 -12.59 30.32
C ARG A 16 -28.11 -13.97 30.97
N GLY A 17 -28.40 -14.96 30.13
CA GLY A 17 -28.30 -16.37 30.48
C GLY A 17 -29.24 -16.79 31.60
N ILE A 18 -28.78 -17.74 32.42
CA ILE A 18 -29.64 -18.38 33.42
C ILE A 18 -30.08 -17.41 34.54
N SER A 19 -29.29 -16.36 34.84
CA SER A 19 -29.57 -15.35 35.87
C SER A 19 -30.84 -14.51 35.64
N ALA A 20 -31.33 -14.48 34.39
CA ALA A 20 -32.60 -13.84 34.05
C ALA A 20 -33.82 -14.58 34.64
N ASN A 21 -33.67 -15.85 35.06
CA ASN A 21 -34.77 -16.68 35.58
C ASN A 21 -34.83 -16.70 37.12
N ILE A 22 -34.13 -15.80 37.82
CA ILE A 22 -34.32 -15.62 39.27
C ILE A 22 -35.77 -15.19 39.51
N ILE A 23 -36.44 -15.78 40.50
CA ILE A 23 -37.86 -15.52 40.78
C ILE A 23 -38.04 -14.44 41.86
N GLU A 24 -37.21 -14.45 42.90
CA GLU A 24 -37.33 -13.50 44.02
C GLU A 24 -37.01 -12.08 43.56
N HIS A 25 -37.99 -11.17 43.61
CA HIS A 25 -37.83 -9.76 43.24
C HIS A 25 -36.87 -9.01 44.17
N ASP A 26 -36.20 -8.01 43.61
CA ASP A 26 -35.35 -7.07 44.35
C ASP A 26 -36.22 -6.23 45.30
N ASP A 27 -35.95 -6.35 46.60
CA ASP A 27 -36.65 -5.62 47.66
C ASP A 27 -36.17 -4.15 47.81
N LEU A 28 -35.23 -3.72 46.97
CA LEU A 28 -34.61 -2.39 46.97
C LEU A 28 -34.02 -2.00 48.34
N GLY A 29 -33.60 -2.99 49.13
CA GLY A 29 -33.03 -2.81 50.47
C GLY A 29 -34.07 -2.77 51.58
N ALA A 30 -35.33 -3.14 51.33
CA ALA A 30 -36.37 -3.16 52.35
C ALA A 30 -36.14 -4.22 53.45
N GLY A 31 -35.26 -5.20 53.22
CA GLY A 31 -34.93 -6.25 54.19
C GLY A 31 -36.00 -7.35 54.28
N ALA A 32 -36.75 -7.56 53.19
CA ALA A 32 -37.85 -8.51 53.09
C ALA A 32 -37.46 -9.83 52.41
N ALA A 33 -36.24 -9.91 51.84
CA ALA A 33 -35.74 -11.10 51.17
C ALA A 33 -35.57 -12.31 52.13
N ALA A 34 -35.98 -13.49 51.67
CA ALA A 34 -35.95 -14.73 52.46
C ALA A 34 -34.78 -15.63 52.06
N VAL A 35 -34.26 -15.47 50.83
CA VAL A 35 -33.15 -16.27 50.32
C VAL A 35 -31.83 -15.89 51.00
N LYS A 36 -31.08 -16.90 51.40
CA LYS A 36 -29.78 -16.76 52.07
C LYS A 36 -28.66 -17.10 51.11
N GLU A 37 -27.55 -16.38 51.21
CA GLU A 37 -26.28 -16.60 50.52
C GLU A 37 -26.34 -16.44 48.98
N ARG A 38 -27.16 -17.23 48.27
CA ARG A 38 -27.25 -17.28 46.81
C ARG A 38 -28.69 -17.34 46.32
N ALA A 39 -28.97 -16.67 45.20
CA ALA A 39 -30.24 -16.84 44.49
C ALA A 39 -30.40 -18.28 43.98
N GLU A 40 -31.61 -18.82 44.07
CA GLU A 40 -31.96 -20.15 43.56
C GLU A 40 -32.85 -20.06 42.32
N ILE A 41 -32.62 -20.97 41.37
CA ILE A 41 -33.48 -21.13 40.20
C ILE A 41 -34.01 -22.56 40.16
N PRO A 42 -35.34 -22.76 40.10
CA PRO A 42 -35.93 -24.07 39.87
C PRO A 42 -35.75 -24.44 38.39
N ILE A 43 -35.08 -25.56 38.14
CA ILE A 43 -34.99 -26.18 36.81
C ILE A 43 -35.71 -27.53 36.88
N SER A 44 -36.70 -27.73 36.03
CA SER A 44 -37.35 -29.04 35.86
C SER A 44 -36.88 -29.72 34.59
N VAL A 45 -36.63 -31.03 34.68
CA VAL A 45 -36.43 -31.89 33.50
C VAL A 45 -37.63 -32.81 33.40
N THR A 46 -38.34 -32.75 32.26
CA THR A 46 -39.47 -33.65 31.99
C THR A 46 -38.96 -34.99 31.47
N LEU A 47 -39.09 -36.05 32.26
CA LEU A 47 -38.76 -37.42 31.87
C LEU A 47 -40.06 -38.21 31.73
N ASN A 48 -40.37 -38.67 30.51
CA ASN A 48 -41.60 -39.45 30.23
C ASN A 48 -42.84 -38.81 30.86
N THR A 49 -43.10 -37.54 30.54
CA THR A 49 -44.21 -36.71 31.05
C THR A 49 -44.23 -36.39 32.55
N THR A 50 -43.17 -36.71 33.29
CA THR A 50 -43.04 -36.36 34.72
C THR A 50 -41.95 -35.31 34.91
N ASP A 51 -42.30 -34.17 35.50
CA ASP A 51 -41.33 -33.12 35.83
C ASP A 51 -40.56 -33.48 37.10
N VAL A 52 -39.23 -33.50 36.99
CA VAL A 52 -38.33 -33.63 38.14
C VAL A 52 -37.70 -32.26 38.41
N PRO A 53 -38.27 -31.46 39.33
CA PRO A 53 -37.73 -30.14 39.68
C PRO A 53 -36.49 -30.26 40.55
N LYS A 54 -35.49 -29.41 40.30
CA LYS A 54 -34.31 -29.23 41.14
C LYS A 54 -33.95 -27.75 41.21
N ASN A 55 -33.76 -27.24 42.42
CA ASN A 55 -33.25 -25.88 42.62
C ASN A 55 -31.73 -25.88 42.47
N PHE A 56 -31.22 -24.96 41.67
CA PHE A 56 -29.79 -24.71 41.50
C PHE A 56 -29.45 -23.34 42.08
N SER A 57 -28.44 -23.28 42.94
CA SER A 57 -27.88 -22.01 43.42
C SER A 57 -26.99 -21.40 42.36
N LEU A 58 -27.18 -20.12 42.07
CA LEU A 58 -26.33 -19.36 41.17
C LEU A 58 -25.13 -18.75 41.89
N ILE A 59 -24.08 -18.46 41.12
CA ILE A 59 -22.96 -17.63 41.57
C ILE A 59 -23.50 -16.23 41.89
N GLY A 60 -23.32 -15.77 43.12
CA GLY A 60 -23.76 -14.46 43.60
C GLY A 60 -22.61 -13.57 44.07
N PRO A 61 -22.89 -12.43 44.70
CA PRO A 61 -21.84 -11.49 45.13
C PRO A 61 -20.89 -12.13 46.15
N GLY A 62 -21.39 -13.05 46.98
CA GLY A 62 -20.61 -13.78 47.98
C GLY A 62 -19.60 -14.79 47.42
N ASP A 63 -19.59 -15.01 46.11
CA ASP A 63 -18.65 -15.90 45.43
C ASP A 63 -17.52 -15.15 44.72
N ILE A 64 -17.57 -13.81 44.73
CA ILE A 64 -16.65 -12.95 43.99
C ILE A 64 -15.68 -12.30 44.98
N ILE A 65 -14.38 -12.54 44.78
CA ILE A 65 -13.29 -12.01 45.61
C ILE A 65 -12.38 -11.03 44.85
N GLY A 66 -12.85 -10.51 43.71
CA GLY A 66 -12.14 -9.57 42.85
C GLY A 66 -12.66 -9.59 41.42
N ILE A 67 -12.26 -8.60 40.63
CA ILE A 67 -12.56 -8.51 39.20
C ILE A 67 -11.25 -8.43 38.40
N LYS A 68 -11.32 -8.71 37.10
CA LYS A 68 -10.21 -8.44 36.18
C LYS A 68 -10.27 -6.99 35.71
N GLU A 69 -9.15 -6.29 35.77
CA GLU A 69 -9.06 -4.89 35.33
C GLU A 69 -9.37 -4.73 33.84
N ASP A 70 -9.07 -5.73 33.00
CA ASP A 70 -9.39 -5.73 31.55
C ASP A 70 -10.90 -5.63 31.25
N MET A 71 -11.78 -5.84 32.24
CA MET A 71 -13.22 -5.63 32.09
C MET A 71 -13.59 -4.13 32.08
N ILE A 72 -12.72 -3.27 32.63
CA ILE A 72 -12.94 -1.83 32.72
C ILE A 72 -12.49 -1.18 31.42
N VAL A 73 -13.44 -0.57 30.70
CA VAL A 73 -13.18 0.13 29.44
C VAL A 73 -12.65 1.53 29.71
N ARG A 74 -13.27 2.23 30.66
CA ARG A 74 -12.99 3.63 30.95
C ARG A 74 -13.36 3.99 32.39
N THR A 75 -12.58 4.90 32.96
CA THR A 75 -12.92 5.63 34.18
C THR A 75 -13.00 7.11 33.88
N GLU A 76 -14.05 7.76 34.34
CA GLU A 76 -14.16 9.21 34.35
C GLU A 76 -14.35 9.64 35.80
N PRO A 77 -13.49 10.49 36.37
CA PRO A 77 -12.33 11.12 35.73
C PRO A 77 -11.21 10.13 35.45
N LEU A 78 -10.32 10.46 34.50
CA LEU A 78 -9.11 9.67 34.26
C LEU A 78 -8.24 9.62 35.52
N SER A 79 -7.61 8.47 35.74
CA SER A 79 -6.67 8.29 36.86
C SER A 79 -5.56 9.35 36.83
N TRP A 80 -5.31 9.98 37.97
CA TRP A 80 -4.33 11.05 38.19
C TRP A 80 -4.62 12.41 37.53
N ILE A 81 -5.81 12.62 36.96
CA ILE A 81 -6.19 13.97 36.53
C ILE A 81 -6.29 14.91 37.75
N THR A 82 -5.80 16.14 37.59
CA THR A 82 -5.71 17.12 38.71
C THR A 82 -6.68 18.29 38.60
N ASN A 83 -7.38 18.38 37.47
CA ASN A 83 -8.25 19.47 37.11
C ASN A 83 -9.58 18.95 36.53
N PHE A 84 -10.15 17.88 37.07
CA PHE A 84 -11.49 17.44 36.66
C PHE A 84 -12.56 18.49 36.99
N GLU A 85 -13.56 18.66 36.13
CA GLU A 85 -14.63 19.62 36.37
C GLU A 85 -15.58 19.11 37.48
N PRO A 86 -15.81 19.89 38.55
CA PRO A 86 -16.60 19.41 39.69
C PRO A 86 -18.12 19.34 39.43
N ASN A 87 -18.59 19.87 38.30
CA ASN A 87 -20.01 19.83 37.91
C ASN A 87 -20.42 18.50 37.24
N TYR A 88 -19.45 17.70 36.78
CA TYR A 88 -19.70 16.35 36.26
C TYR A 88 -19.62 15.28 37.35
N LEU A 89 -20.27 14.14 37.09
CA LEU A 89 -20.28 12.95 37.93
C LEU A 89 -19.17 11.99 37.51
N ALA A 90 -18.55 11.36 38.50
CA ALA A 90 -17.62 10.28 38.26
C ALA A 90 -18.34 8.99 37.86
N PHE A 91 -17.79 8.22 36.94
CA PHE A 91 -18.31 6.93 36.51
C PHE A 91 -17.21 5.95 36.09
N ILE A 92 -17.59 4.68 35.98
CA ILE A 92 -16.77 3.59 35.44
C ILE A 92 -17.59 2.79 34.44
N GLU A 93 -16.96 2.39 33.33
CA GLU A 93 -17.56 1.62 32.25
C GLU A 93 -16.98 0.21 32.19
N PHE A 94 -17.84 -0.76 31.95
CA PHE A 94 -17.48 -2.16 31.80
C PHE A 94 -17.85 -2.66 30.41
N TYR A 95 -16.96 -3.46 29.82
CA TYR A 95 -17.11 -3.97 28.45
C TYR A 95 -18.39 -4.79 28.29
N ASP A 96 -18.67 -5.69 29.23
CA ASP A 96 -19.90 -6.49 29.20
C ASP A 96 -21.11 -5.67 29.69
N GLU A 97 -22.19 -5.67 28.92
CA GLU A 97 -23.40 -4.89 29.14
C GLU A 97 -24.24 -5.33 30.35
N ASP A 98 -24.10 -6.57 30.80
CA ASP A 98 -24.80 -7.10 31.98
C ASP A 98 -23.92 -7.09 33.25
N PHE A 99 -22.65 -6.63 33.14
CA PHE A 99 -21.66 -6.81 34.21
C PHE A 99 -22.11 -6.22 35.55
N ALA A 100 -22.74 -5.04 35.55
CA ALA A 100 -23.22 -4.38 36.76
C ALA A 100 -24.33 -5.15 37.50
N TRP A 101 -25.06 -6.06 36.84
CA TRP A 101 -26.17 -6.85 37.42
C TRP A 101 -25.98 -8.37 37.37
N ARG A 102 -24.89 -8.85 36.73
CA ARG A 102 -24.58 -10.26 36.49
C ARG A 102 -24.67 -11.12 37.75
N TYR A 103 -24.21 -10.59 38.88
CA TYR A 103 -24.22 -11.27 40.17
C TYR A 103 -25.26 -10.74 41.14
N THR A 104 -26.17 -9.85 40.72
CA THR A 104 -27.24 -9.38 41.62
C THR A 104 -28.15 -10.56 42.02
N PRO A 105 -28.42 -10.80 43.31
CA PRO A 105 -29.10 -12.02 43.77
C PRO A 105 -30.63 -11.90 43.79
N ALA A 106 -31.22 -11.12 42.89
CA ALA A 106 -32.66 -10.82 42.86
C ALA A 106 -33.14 -10.57 41.42
N SER A 107 -34.41 -10.78 41.11
CA SER A 107 -35.03 -10.41 39.82
C SER A 107 -35.46 -8.93 39.84
N PRO A 108 -35.58 -8.27 38.67
CA PRO A 108 -35.97 -6.86 38.62
C PRO A 108 -37.37 -6.61 39.21
N SER A 109 -37.54 -5.46 39.85
CA SER A 109 -38.82 -4.94 40.33
C SER A 109 -39.31 -3.84 39.38
N GLY A 110 -39.99 -4.24 38.31
CA GLY A 110 -40.28 -3.36 37.17
C GLY A 110 -38.98 -2.90 36.48
N ASN A 111 -38.80 -1.59 36.32
CA ASN A 111 -37.59 -1.01 35.73
C ASN A 111 -36.43 -0.83 36.73
N LYS A 112 -36.49 -1.46 37.91
CA LYS A 112 -35.51 -1.26 39.00
C LYS A 112 -34.80 -2.57 39.33
N LEU A 113 -33.48 -2.53 39.29
CA LEU A 113 -32.62 -3.62 39.74
C LEU A 113 -31.32 -3.05 40.30
N ARG A 114 -30.98 -3.37 41.55
CA ARG A 114 -29.74 -2.86 42.17
C ARG A 114 -28.51 -3.53 41.54
N PRO A 115 -27.47 -2.77 41.16
CA PRO A 115 -26.21 -3.36 40.75
C PRO A 115 -25.54 -4.08 41.93
N TRP A 116 -24.74 -5.11 41.65
CA TRP A 116 -23.98 -5.81 42.70
C TRP A 116 -22.72 -5.04 43.14
N LEU A 117 -22.40 -3.96 42.44
CA LEU A 117 -21.30 -3.04 42.67
C LEU A 117 -21.81 -1.62 42.95
N LEU A 118 -21.02 -0.85 43.69
CA LEU A 118 -21.19 0.58 43.86
C LEU A 118 -19.88 1.31 43.52
N LEU A 119 -19.99 2.43 42.81
CA LEU A 119 -18.90 3.38 42.66
C LEU A 119 -18.93 4.41 43.80
N LEU A 120 -18.11 4.17 44.83
CA LEU A 120 -18.00 5.02 46.02
C LEU A 120 -16.91 6.07 45.83
N VAL A 121 -17.30 7.34 45.70
CA VAL A 121 -16.36 8.47 45.57
C VAL A 121 -16.31 9.26 46.87
N VAL A 122 -15.12 9.30 47.47
CA VAL A 122 -14.89 9.91 48.78
C VAL A 122 -13.68 10.82 48.77
N LYS A 123 -13.68 11.84 49.62
CA LYS A 123 -12.53 12.73 49.78
C LYS A 123 -11.35 12.01 50.44
N GLU A 124 -10.14 12.49 50.22
CA GLU A 124 -8.93 12.00 50.91
C GLU A 124 -9.08 11.97 52.45
N THR A 125 -9.90 12.87 53.02
CA THR A 125 -10.15 12.95 54.47
C THR A 125 -11.30 12.06 54.97
N GLU A 126 -12.08 11.44 54.08
CA GLU A 126 -13.30 10.67 54.42
C GLU A 126 -13.03 9.17 54.63
N PHE A 127 -11.80 8.69 54.42
CA PHE A 127 -11.44 7.28 54.59
C PHE A 127 -10.03 7.07 55.16
N GLU A 128 -9.80 5.87 55.69
CA GLU A 128 -8.48 5.37 56.08
C GLU A 128 -8.21 4.01 55.42
N ARG A 129 -7.00 3.82 54.86
CA ARG A 129 -6.58 2.53 54.31
C ARG A 129 -6.26 1.56 55.45
N THR A 130 -6.76 0.34 55.36
CA THR A 130 -6.44 -0.71 56.33
C THR A 130 -5.07 -1.32 56.02
N LYS A 131 -4.58 -2.19 56.92
CA LYS A 131 -3.35 -2.97 56.70
C LYS A 131 -3.58 -4.20 55.82
N ARG A 132 -4.83 -4.51 55.44
CA ARG A 132 -5.18 -5.70 54.66
C ARG A 132 -4.68 -5.55 53.22
N LYS A 133 -4.10 -6.63 52.68
CA LYS A 133 -3.58 -6.71 51.31
C LYS A 133 -4.05 -7.93 50.53
N LEU A 134 -4.59 -8.95 51.22
CA LEU A 134 -5.09 -10.18 50.62
C LEU A 134 -6.47 -10.52 51.24
N PRO A 135 -7.42 -11.06 50.45
CA PRO A 135 -7.33 -11.25 49.00
C PRO A 135 -7.43 -9.92 48.24
N LEU A 136 -8.01 -8.90 48.88
CA LEU A 136 -8.16 -7.54 48.38
C LEU A 136 -7.66 -6.52 49.40
N THR A 137 -7.43 -5.30 48.94
CA THR A 137 -7.27 -4.15 49.83
C THR A 137 -8.61 -3.75 50.41
N SER A 138 -8.62 -3.14 51.60
CA SER A 138 -9.84 -2.62 52.22
C SER A 138 -9.64 -1.21 52.77
N VAL A 139 -10.74 -0.49 52.90
CA VAL A 139 -10.80 0.87 53.45
C VAL A 139 -11.85 0.95 54.57
N ASN A 140 -11.56 1.78 55.57
CA ASN A 140 -12.54 2.23 56.55
C ASN A 140 -13.07 3.59 56.12
N ILE A 141 -14.39 3.70 55.97
CA ILE A 141 -15.03 4.98 55.66
C ILE A 141 -15.42 5.65 56.98
N ASN A 142 -14.87 6.84 57.23
CA ASN A 142 -14.92 7.51 58.53
C ASN A 142 -16.23 8.25 58.78
N ALA A 143 -17.02 8.52 57.72
CA ALA A 143 -18.25 9.27 57.78
C ALA A 143 -19.40 8.49 57.12
N LYS A 144 -20.51 8.28 57.84
CA LYS A 144 -21.71 7.63 57.27
C LYS A 144 -22.30 8.44 56.11
N GLU A 145 -22.14 9.77 56.14
CA GLU A 145 -22.58 10.70 55.10
C GLU A 145 -21.72 10.64 53.83
N ALA A 146 -20.71 9.77 53.78
CA ALA A 146 -19.93 9.51 52.57
C ALA A 146 -20.55 8.40 51.69
N PHE A 147 -21.57 7.68 52.20
CA PHE A 147 -22.32 6.70 51.43
C PHE A 147 -23.59 7.32 50.82
N PRO A 148 -23.93 6.99 49.56
CA PRO A 148 -25.24 7.32 49.01
C PRO A 148 -26.34 6.48 49.66
N PRO A 149 -27.62 6.90 49.58
CA PRO A 149 -28.73 6.09 50.09
C PRO A 149 -28.75 4.69 49.46
N PHE A 150 -28.64 3.65 50.28
CA PHE A 150 -28.56 2.26 49.80
C PHE A 150 -29.80 1.80 49.03
N LYS A 151 -30.95 2.46 49.27
CA LYS A 151 -32.23 2.20 48.59
C LYS A 151 -32.29 2.74 47.17
N ASP A 152 -31.38 3.65 46.79
CA ASP A 152 -31.38 4.35 45.51
C ASP A 152 -30.26 3.84 44.58
N THR A 153 -29.52 2.79 44.96
CA THR A 153 -28.38 2.28 44.17
C THR A 153 -28.77 1.78 42.79
N TRP A 154 -30.02 1.36 42.60
CA TRP A 154 -30.59 0.97 41.31
C TRP A 154 -30.68 2.12 40.29
N LEU A 155 -30.52 3.38 40.70
CA LEU A 155 -30.50 4.55 39.79
C LEU A 155 -29.15 4.77 39.09
N TRP A 156 -28.08 4.21 39.65
CA TRP A 156 -26.71 4.63 39.33
C TRP A 156 -25.95 3.67 38.43
N ALA A 157 -26.61 2.65 37.91
CA ALA A 157 -26.09 1.79 36.86
C ALA A 157 -27.07 1.80 35.68
N HIS A 158 -26.56 1.89 34.45
CA HIS A 158 -27.36 1.79 33.23
C HIS A 158 -26.56 1.10 32.12
N VAL A 159 -27.27 0.59 31.12
CA VAL A 159 -26.69 0.11 29.87
C VAL A 159 -26.63 1.28 28.90
N HIS A 160 -25.52 1.39 28.17
CA HIS A 160 -25.30 2.38 27.14
C HIS A 160 -25.22 1.68 25.78
N SER A 161 -25.92 2.23 24.79
CA SER A 161 -25.89 1.76 23.40
C SER A 161 -25.58 2.93 22.47
N ASP A 162 -24.60 2.72 21.58
CA ASP A 162 -24.22 3.66 20.52
C ASP A 162 -24.99 3.40 19.19
N ALA A 163 -25.90 2.42 19.16
CA ALA A 163 -26.64 2.00 17.97
C ALA A 163 -27.88 2.89 17.69
N ASP A 164 -28.05 3.33 16.43
CA ASP A 164 -29.25 4.03 15.94
C ASP A 164 -30.40 3.04 15.70
N ILE A 165 -31.42 3.03 16.56
CA ILE A 165 -32.64 2.21 16.39
C ILE A 165 -33.82 3.15 16.08
N PRO A 166 -34.48 3.03 14.91
CA PRO A 166 -35.58 3.93 14.50
C PRO A 166 -36.85 3.79 15.36
N ASP A 167 -37.48 4.92 15.69
CA ASP A 167 -38.73 5.03 16.48
C ASP A 167 -39.93 4.25 15.88
N SER A 168 -39.88 3.86 14.60
CA SER A 168 -40.96 3.13 13.91
C SER A 168 -41.08 1.64 14.28
N GLU A 169 -40.15 1.10 15.07
CA GLU A 169 -40.13 -0.31 15.53
C GLU A 169 -40.59 -0.46 16.98
N LEU A 170 -41.64 0.25 17.37
CA LEU A 170 -42.17 0.24 18.73
C LEU A 170 -43.47 -0.59 18.83
N SER A 171 -43.28 -1.90 19.07
CA SER A 171 -43.98 -2.59 20.18
C SER A 171 -42.95 -3.41 21.00
N ASP A 172 -42.83 -3.09 22.28
CA ASP A 172 -41.69 -2.25 22.71
C ASP A 172 -40.51 -2.96 23.40
N TYR A 173 -40.50 -4.28 23.53
CA TYR A 173 -39.48 -4.95 24.36
C TYR A 173 -38.96 -6.27 23.79
N GLU A 174 -39.82 -7.09 23.18
CA GLU A 174 -39.42 -8.39 22.64
C GLU A 174 -38.69 -8.26 21.29
N GLU A 175 -39.09 -7.32 20.42
CA GLU A 175 -38.35 -6.97 19.20
C GLU A 175 -37.03 -6.27 19.51
N PHE A 176 -36.98 -5.47 20.58
CA PHE A 176 -35.77 -4.80 21.06
C PHE A 176 -34.75 -5.79 21.68
N LEU A 177 -35.19 -6.78 22.48
CA LEU A 177 -34.30 -7.84 22.94
C LEU A 177 -33.75 -8.71 21.79
N LEU A 178 -34.53 -8.87 20.72
CA LEU A 178 -34.09 -9.51 19.48
C LEU A 178 -33.13 -8.62 18.68
N SER A 179 -33.31 -7.30 18.67
CA SER A 179 -32.40 -6.34 18.01
C SER A 179 -31.07 -6.22 18.76
N LEU A 180 -31.07 -6.20 20.09
CA LEU A 180 -29.86 -6.32 20.91
C LEU A 180 -29.08 -7.59 20.56
N ASN A 181 -29.76 -8.73 20.41
CA ASN A 181 -29.09 -9.96 19.94
C ASN A 181 -28.54 -9.84 18.51
N LYS A 182 -29.18 -9.07 17.62
CA LYS A 182 -28.73 -8.84 16.25
C LYS A 182 -27.52 -7.89 16.19
N THR A 183 -27.51 -6.85 17.03
CA THR A 183 -26.39 -5.91 17.21
C THR A 183 -25.21 -6.58 17.90
N VAL A 184 -25.43 -7.31 19.00
CA VAL A 184 -24.40 -8.12 19.69
C VAL A 184 -23.73 -9.14 18.77
N ASN A 185 -24.46 -9.68 17.78
CA ASN A 185 -23.92 -10.63 16.80
C ASN A 185 -23.19 -9.96 15.62
N ASN A 186 -23.47 -8.69 15.32
CA ASN A 186 -22.85 -7.95 14.20
C ASN A 186 -21.66 -7.10 14.66
N ASP A 187 -21.76 -6.45 15.82
CA ASP A 187 -20.73 -5.62 16.44
C ASP A 187 -20.96 -5.50 17.97
N PRO A 188 -20.39 -6.40 18.78
CA PRO A 188 -20.58 -6.39 20.24
C PRO A 188 -19.94 -5.19 20.93
N ASP A 189 -19.08 -4.41 20.26
CA ASP A 189 -18.35 -3.29 20.86
C ASP A 189 -19.22 -2.03 21.07
N GLN A 190 -20.48 -2.03 20.60
CA GLN A 190 -21.40 -0.89 20.68
C GLN A 190 -22.29 -0.86 21.93
N LEU A 191 -22.17 -1.87 22.81
CA LEU A 191 -22.99 -2.05 24.00
C LEU A 191 -22.09 -2.27 25.21
N TYR A 192 -22.28 -1.46 26.24
CA TYR A 192 -21.53 -1.57 27.50
C TYR A 192 -22.39 -1.12 28.67
N CYS A 193 -21.96 -1.36 29.91
CA CYS A 193 -22.66 -0.80 31.08
C CYS A 193 -21.80 0.21 31.82
N ARG A 194 -22.48 1.23 32.38
CA ARG A 194 -21.84 2.32 33.12
C ARG A 194 -22.39 2.36 34.55
N LEU A 195 -21.47 2.42 35.51
CA LEU A 195 -21.77 2.61 36.92
C LEU A 195 -21.28 4.01 37.33
N MET A 196 -22.21 4.86 37.75
CA MET A 196 -21.97 6.26 38.11
C MET A 196 -21.97 6.45 39.63
N SER A 197 -21.29 7.50 40.10
CA SER A 197 -21.38 7.94 41.48
C SER A 197 -22.37 9.11 41.59
N PRO A 198 -23.37 9.06 42.49
CA PRO A 198 -24.28 10.19 42.73
C PRO A 198 -23.63 11.40 43.40
N ARG A 199 -22.34 11.34 43.72
CA ARG A 199 -21.65 12.32 44.56
C ARG A 199 -21.46 13.64 43.81
N LYS A 200 -21.95 14.74 44.39
CA LYS A 200 -21.54 16.10 43.98
C LYS A 200 -20.09 16.33 44.38
N LEU A 201 -19.27 16.74 43.42
CA LEU A 201 -17.86 17.03 43.67
C LEU A 201 -17.67 18.49 44.09
N GLU A 202 -16.71 18.73 44.97
CA GLU A 202 -16.28 20.07 45.37
C GLU A 202 -15.10 20.50 44.51
N ALA A 203 -14.99 21.79 44.19
CA ALA A 203 -13.86 22.33 43.45
C ALA A 203 -12.53 22.17 44.23
N ASN A 204 -11.41 22.06 43.52
CA ASN A 204 -10.06 22.01 44.10
C ASN A 204 -9.88 20.94 45.20
N THR A 205 -10.55 19.79 45.06
CA THR A 205 -10.63 18.75 46.10
C THR A 205 -10.11 17.42 45.58
N LYS A 206 -9.37 16.71 46.44
CA LYS A 206 -8.81 15.39 46.16
C LYS A 206 -9.81 14.29 46.50
N TYR A 207 -10.06 13.41 45.53
CA TYR A 207 -11.00 12.30 45.63
C TYR A 207 -10.33 10.96 45.32
N TYR A 208 -10.86 9.92 45.95
CA TYR A 208 -10.61 8.54 45.61
C TYR A 208 -11.93 7.87 45.25
N ALA A 209 -11.93 7.18 44.11
CA ALA A 209 -13.04 6.39 43.65
C ALA A 209 -12.75 4.92 43.95
N PHE A 210 -13.66 4.27 44.67
CA PHE A 210 -13.58 2.87 45.05
C PHE A 210 -14.74 2.09 44.43
N LEU A 211 -14.42 1.06 43.67
CA LEU A 211 -15.39 0.06 43.25
C LEU A 211 -15.55 -0.98 44.36
N VAL A 212 -16.72 -1.02 44.97
CA VAL A 212 -16.99 -1.82 46.18
C VAL A 212 -18.23 -2.71 46.00
N PRO A 213 -18.35 -3.84 46.70
CA PRO A 213 -19.55 -4.66 46.64
C PRO A 213 -20.75 -3.97 47.30
N ALA A 214 -21.90 -3.97 46.61
CA ALA A 214 -23.12 -3.35 47.09
C ALA A 214 -23.91 -4.21 48.08
N PHE A 215 -23.69 -5.53 48.07
CA PHE A 215 -24.36 -6.50 48.93
C PHE A 215 -23.43 -7.01 50.04
N GLU A 216 -23.99 -7.27 51.23
CA GLU A 216 -23.25 -7.69 52.41
C GLU A 216 -22.54 -9.03 52.22
N THR A 217 -23.16 -9.96 51.47
CA THR A 217 -22.52 -11.23 51.10
C THR A 217 -21.21 -11.00 50.34
N GLY A 218 -21.18 -10.04 49.40
CA GLY A 218 -19.97 -9.66 48.67
C GLY A 218 -18.94 -8.95 49.55
N ARG A 219 -19.38 -8.08 50.46
CA ARG A 219 -18.48 -7.42 51.42
C ARG A 219 -17.78 -8.44 52.31
N LEU A 220 -18.52 -9.41 52.86
CA LEU A 220 -17.96 -10.46 53.71
C LEU A 220 -17.02 -11.37 52.91
N ALA A 221 -17.40 -11.77 51.70
CA ALA A 221 -16.57 -12.59 50.83
C ALA A 221 -15.22 -11.93 50.48
N GLY A 222 -15.24 -10.64 50.09
CA GLY A 222 -14.02 -9.88 49.81
C GLY A 222 -13.09 -9.68 51.03
N LEU A 223 -13.61 -9.88 52.24
CA LEU A 223 -12.86 -9.84 53.50
C LEU A 223 -12.47 -11.22 54.03
N GLU A 224 -12.79 -12.30 53.30
CA GLU A 224 -12.67 -13.71 53.74
C GLU A 224 -13.43 -14.01 55.04
N LEU A 225 -14.59 -13.37 55.22
CA LEU A 225 -15.48 -13.62 56.33
C LEU A 225 -16.64 -14.56 55.92
N PRO A 226 -17.18 -15.38 56.84
CA PRO A 226 -18.27 -16.30 56.52
C PRO A 226 -19.54 -15.59 56.05
N THR A 227 -20.10 -16.03 54.91
CA THR A 227 -21.35 -15.54 54.32
C THR A 227 -22.57 -16.39 54.70
N ALA A 228 -22.36 -17.53 55.37
CA ALA A 228 -23.41 -18.46 55.72
C ALA A 228 -24.50 -17.79 56.57
N ASN A 229 -25.77 -18.04 56.22
CA ASN A 229 -26.98 -17.47 56.84
C ASN A 229 -27.23 -15.98 56.62
N VAL A 230 -26.38 -15.28 55.86
CA VAL A 230 -26.62 -13.87 55.49
C VAL A 230 -27.68 -13.82 54.39
N VAL A 231 -28.65 -12.91 54.51
CA VAL A 231 -29.67 -12.68 53.48
C VAL A 231 -28.99 -12.19 52.21
N ALA A 232 -29.31 -12.81 51.06
CA ALA A 232 -28.58 -12.58 49.81
C ALA A 232 -28.70 -11.12 49.33
N GLN A 233 -29.87 -10.49 49.49
CA GLN A 233 -30.15 -9.12 49.06
C GLN A 233 -29.78 -8.02 50.08
N LEU A 234 -29.19 -8.39 51.23
CA LEU A 234 -28.84 -7.43 52.28
C LEU A 234 -27.76 -6.45 51.77
N PRO A 235 -27.95 -5.12 51.89
CA PRO A 235 -26.96 -4.13 51.44
C PRO A 235 -25.72 -4.12 52.35
N SER A 236 -24.56 -3.74 51.79
CA SER A 236 -23.28 -3.69 52.52
C SER A 236 -23.13 -2.47 53.45
N TRP A 237 -24.02 -1.48 53.34
CA TRP A 237 -24.18 -0.37 54.28
C TRP A 237 -25.66 -0.06 54.52
N ASP A 238 -25.94 0.63 55.62
CA ASP A 238 -27.26 1.17 55.94
C ASP A 238 -27.17 2.67 56.28
N ASP A 239 -28.23 3.26 56.83
CA ASP A 239 -28.27 4.68 57.21
C ASP A 239 -27.23 5.07 58.28
N ASN A 240 -26.57 4.08 58.91
CA ASN A 240 -25.46 4.26 59.86
C ASN A 240 -24.07 4.03 59.24
N GLY A 241 -23.98 3.81 57.93
CA GLY A 241 -22.74 3.52 57.20
C GLY A 241 -22.46 2.03 57.05
N ALA A 242 -21.23 1.68 56.65
CA ALA A 242 -20.81 0.29 56.46
C ALA A 242 -20.56 -0.43 57.78
N LYS A 243 -20.86 -1.74 57.82
CA LYS A 243 -20.64 -2.60 58.99
C LYS A 243 -19.19 -3.12 59.07
N GLY A 244 -18.24 -2.19 59.18
CA GLY A 244 -16.79 -2.45 59.24
C GLY A 244 -16.05 -2.08 57.96
N GLU A 245 -14.96 -2.79 57.67
CA GLU A 245 -14.13 -2.53 56.48
C GLU A 245 -14.91 -2.77 55.17
N MET A 246 -14.57 -2.02 54.12
CA MET A 246 -15.07 -2.21 52.77
C MET A 246 -13.95 -2.75 51.88
N PRO A 247 -14.09 -3.95 51.26
CA PRO A 247 -13.12 -4.43 50.29
C PRO A 247 -13.22 -3.65 48.98
N VAL A 248 -12.08 -3.46 48.33
CA VAL A 248 -11.95 -2.65 47.11
C VAL A 248 -11.59 -3.56 45.94
N TYR A 249 -12.44 -3.60 44.92
CA TYR A 249 -12.19 -4.35 43.69
C TYR A 249 -11.34 -3.56 42.69
N TYR A 250 -11.47 -2.24 42.70
CA TYR A 250 -10.69 -1.32 41.88
C TYR A 250 -10.67 0.06 42.54
N GLU A 251 -9.53 0.76 42.49
CA GLU A 251 -9.40 2.14 42.99
C GLU A 251 -8.67 3.04 41.99
N TRP A 252 -9.06 4.31 41.94
CA TRP A 252 -8.25 5.34 41.30
C TRP A 252 -8.36 6.68 42.02
N PHE A 253 -7.37 7.54 41.78
CA PHE A 253 -7.27 8.88 42.34
C PHE A 253 -7.58 9.92 41.27
N PHE A 254 -8.24 11.01 41.66
CA PHE A 254 -8.34 12.22 40.87
C PHE A 254 -8.49 13.45 41.77
N GLN A 255 -8.23 14.62 41.20
CA GLN A 255 -8.48 15.90 41.84
C GLN A 255 -9.29 16.80 40.91
N THR A 256 -10.26 17.50 41.49
CA THR A 256 -11.07 18.49 40.79
C THR A 256 -10.34 19.82 40.70
N GLY A 257 -10.58 20.57 39.62
CA GLY A 257 -10.03 21.92 39.43
C GLY A 257 -11.01 23.01 39.85
N THR A 258 -10.75 24.23 39.37
CA THR A 258 -11.72 25.34 39.41
C THR A 258 -12.94 24.98 38.57
N ASN A 259 -14.11 25.47 39.01
CA ASN A 259 -15.39 25.23 38.36
C ASN A 259 -15.49 26.03 37.04
N ALA A 260 -14.94 25.47 35.97
CA ALA A 260 -14.90 26.03 34.63
C ALA A 260 -15.00 24.89 33.61
N ASP A 261 -16.22 24.55 33.24
CA ASP A 261 -16.53 23.59 32.19
C ASP A 261 -16.21 24.16 30.79
N PHE A 262 -16.43 23.34 29.76
CA PHE A 262 -16.17 23.70 28.38
C PHE A 262 -16.92 24.99 28.01
N GLU A 263 -18.21 25.06 28.29
CA GLU A 263 -19.04 26.22 28.00
C GLU A 263 -18.52 27.49 28.68
N SER A 264 -18.17 27.42 29.97
CA SER A 264 -17.58 28.54 30.70
C SER A 264 -16.27 29.01 30.07
N LEU A 265 -15.41 28.08 29.61
CA LEU A 265 -14.14 28.43 28.97
C LEU A 265 -14.32 29.01 27.57
N VAL A 266 -15.32 28.56 26.81
CA VAL A 266 -15.63 29.15 25.51
C VAL A 266 -16.24 30.54 25.67
N LYS A 267 -17.13 30.75 26.66
CA LYS A 267 -17.71 32.07 26.98
C LYS A 267 -16.65 33.12 27.37
N LEU A 268 -15.48 32.69 27.86
CA LEU A 268 -14.36 33.59 28.12
C LEU A 268 -13.66 34.08 26.85
N LEU A 269 -13.77 33.36 25.73
CA LEU A 269 -13.14 33.76 24.47
C LEU A 269 -13.85 34.99 23.90
N GLU A 270 -13.08 36.03 23.66
CA GLU A 270 -13.56 37.27 23.06
C GLU A 270 -13.13 37.35 21.59
N PRO A 271 -14.09 37.48 20.65
CA PRO A 271 -13.81 37.82 19.26
C PRO A 271 -13.18 39.20 19.18
N ARG A 272 -11.99 39.29 18.59
CA ARG A 272 -11.24 40.56 18.48
C ARG A 272 -10.63 40.72 17.11
N ALA A 273 -10.65 41.93 16.59
CA ALA A 273 -9.82 42.32 15.45
C ALA A 273 -8.33 42.30 15.85
N MET A 274 -7.49 41.72 14.99
CA MET A 274 -6.07 41.58 15.29
C MET A 274 -5.28 42.88 15.07
N ASP A 275 -4.44 43.27 16.04
CA ASP A 275 -3.55 44.45 15.94
C ASP A 275 -2.69 44.37 14.65
N PRO A 276 -2.64 45.43 13.81
CA PRO A 276 -1.89 45.43 12.56
C PRO A 276 -0.38 45.18 12.69
N ARG A 277 0.18 45.28 13.90
CA ARG A 277 1.60 44.99 14.20
C ARG A 277 1.85 43.51 14.45
N VAL A 278 0.82 42.69 14.63
CA VAL A 278 0.95 41.24 14.78
C VAL A 278 1.35 40.62 13.45
N GLY A 279 2.49 39.94 13.42
CA GLY A 279 3.07 39.38 12.20
C GLY A 279 4.18 40.18 11.56
N ILE A 280 4.56 41.34 12.10
CA ILE A 280 5.65 42.18 11.57
C ILE A 280 6.48 42.77 12.71
N ARG A 281 7.82 42.81 12.56
CA ARG A 281 8.72 43.48 13.50
C ARG A 281 9.81 44.24 12.76
N ASP A 282 10.32 45.30 13.36
CA ASP A 282 11.42 46.06 12.77
C ASP A 282 12.72 45.24 12.78
N MET A 283 13.40 45.23 11.64
CA MET A 283 14.71 44.67 11.42
C MET A 283 15.66 45.79 10.97
N ASP A 284 16.74 45.99 11.72
CA ASP A 284 17.80 46.92 11.35
C ASP A 284 18.63 46.34 10.20
N ALA A 285 18.55 47.02 9.06
CA ALA A 285 19.29 46.72 7.84
C ALA A 285 20.20 47.89 7.42
N SER A 286 20.55 48.78 8.36
CA SER A 286 21.49 49.89 8.15
C SER A 286 22.94 49.43 7.95
N ARG A 287 23.30 48.27 8.53
CA ARG A 287 24.64 47.67 8.47
C ARG A 287 24.57 46.16 8.21
N PRO A 288 24.49 45.72 6.95
CA PRO A 288 24.33 44.31 6.59
C PRO A 288 25.51 43.41 6.97
N GLY A 289 26.68 43.97 7.28
CA GLY A 289 27.86 43.24 7.77
C GLY A 289 28.72 42.58 6.68
N PHE A 290 28.41 42.76 5.39
CA PHE A 290 29.18 42.19 4.28
C PHE A 290 30.11 43.24 3.65
N VAL A 291 31.30 42.83 3.24
CA VAL A 291 32.23 43.69 2.48
C VAL A 291 31.91 43.67 0.99
N ARG A 292 32.26 44.72 0.26
CA ARG A 292 32.05 44.82 -1.19
C ARG A 292 32.92 43.77 -1.93
N ALA A 293 32.42 43.27 -3.06
CA ALA A 293 33.12 42.24 -3.82
C ALA A 293 34.41 42.74 -4.50
N ASP A 294 34.47 44.04 -4.80
CA ASP A 294 35.62 44.74 -5.39
C ASP A 294 36.56 45.36 -4.33
N ASP A 295 36.12 45.47 -3.08
CA ASP A 295 36.88 46.03 -1.97
C ASP A 295 36.52 45.36 -0.63
N ASN A 296 37.44 44.53 -0.13
CA ASN A 296 37.29 43.80 1.13
C ASN A 296 37.44 44.69 2.40
N THR A 297 37.67 46.00 2.26
CA THR A 297 37.79 46.93 3.40
C THR A 297 36.53 47.75 3.65
N THR A 298 35.63 47.83 2.66
CA THR A 298 34.42 48.65 2.73
C THR A 298 33.18 47.77 2.83
N GLU A 299 32.29 48.08 3.78
CA GLU A 299 31.00 47.40 3.95
C GLU A 299 30.04 47.78 2.80
N ILE A 300 29.14 46.88 2.42
CA ILE A 300 28.03 47.22 1.52
C ILE A 300 27.11 48.25 2.19
N PRO A 301 26.52 49.17 1.41
CA PRO A 301 25.59 50.14 1.98
C PRO A 301 24.37 49.45 2.58
N GLY A 302 23.84 49.99 3.67
CA GLY A 302 22.56 49.56 4.24
C GLY A 302 21.38 49.80 3.30
N THR A 303 20.24 49.21 3.65
CA THR A 303 19.00 49.41 2.89
C THR A 303 18.45 50.82 3.06
N GLN A 304 17.63 51.24 2.09
CA GLN A 304 16.81 52.44 2.19
C GLN A 304 15.34 52.03 2.03
N PRO A 305 14.49 52.11 3.07
CA PRO A 305 14.79 52.60 4.42
C PRO A 305 15.73 51.65 5.22
N PRO A 306 16.42 52.17 6.26
CA PRO A 306 17.35 51.38 7.09
C PRO A 306 16.64 50.41 8.03
N MET A 307 15.38 50.68 8.38
CA MET A 307 14.51 49.76 9.12
C MET A 307 13.54 49.11 8.15
N LEU A 308 13.51 47.78 8.11
CA LEU A 308 12.57 46.99 7.32
C LEU A 308 11.68 46.17 8.25
N GLY A 309 10.39 46.13 7.98
CA GLY A 309 9.48 45.21 8.65
C GLY A 309 9.74 43.78 8.20
N LEU A 310 10.32 42.98 9.08
CA LEU A 310 10.46 41.54 8.93
C LEU A 310 9.14 40.87 9.31
N GLU A 311 8.51 40.23 8.34
CA GLU A 311 7.25 39.53 8.52
C GLU A 311 7.46 38.09 9.01
N GLY A 312 6.47 37.55 9.71
CA GLY A 312 6.40 36.13 10.06
C GLY A 312 5.74 35.27 8.98
N ALA A 313 5.59 33.97 9.26
CA ALA A 313 4.84 33.04 8.42
C ALA A 313 3.32 33.29 8.46
N ILE A 314 2.85 33.96 9.51
CA ILE A 314 1.46 34.39 9.71
C ILE A 314 1.49 35.89 10.05
N LYS A 315 0.48 36.64 9.61
CA LYS A 315 0.31 38.07 9.94
C LYS A 315 -1.15 38.48 10.06
N SER A 316 -1.40 39.62 10.73
CA SER A 316 -2.73 40.22 10.77
C SER A 316 -3.20 40.59 9.36
N PRO A 317 -4.50 40.46 9.02
CA PRO A 317 -5.03 40.84 7.71
C PRO A 317 -4.72 42.28 7.31
N THR A 318 -4.63 43.18 8.28
CA THR A 318 -4.38 44.63 8.10
C THR A 318 -2.91 45.01 8.19
N THR A 319 -1.99 44.04 8.30
CA THR A 319 -0.54 44.28 8.34
C THR A 319 -0.05 44.88 7.03
N VAL A 320 0.65 46.02 7.11
CA VAL A 320 1.24 46.69 5.94
C VAL A 320 2.73 46.40 5.87
N SER A 321 3.16 45.78 4.77
CA SER A 321 4.57 45.55 4.46
C SER A 321 5.33 46.86 4.26
N THR A 322 6.54 46.97 4.81
CA THR A 322 7.41 48.13 4.53
C THR A 322 7.71 48.24 3.04
N VAL A 323 7.61 49.43 2.46
CA VAL A 323 7.94 49.65 1.05
C VAL A 323 9.46 49.58 0.88
N PHE A 324 9.93 48.64 0.05
CA PHE A 324 11.33 48.50 -0.33
C PHE A 324 11.51 48.91 -1.81
N PRO A 325 12.55 49.69 -2.18
CA PRO A 325 12.70 50.22 -3.53
C PRO A 325 12.68 49.14 -4.60
N ASN A 326 11.95 49.41 -5.68
CA ASN A 326 11.95 48.55 -6.85
C ASN A 326 13.33 48.58 -7.52
N PRO A 327 13.85 47.43 -7.98
CA PRO A 327 15.12 47.39 -8.69
C PRO A 327 15.05 48.17 -10.01
N PRO A 328 16.15 48.80 -10.46
CA PRO A 328 17.51 48.74 -9.92
C PRO A 328 17.88 49.89 -8.98
N ASP A 329 16.92 50.57 -8.34
CA ASP A 329 17.18 51.86 -7.67
C ASP A 329 17.90 51.76 -6.31
N SER A 330 18.21 50.55 -5.84
CA SER A 330 18.91 50.30 -4.58
C SER A 330 20.40 49.98 -4.79
N GLU A 331 21.30 50.81 -4.20
CA GLU A 331 22.75 50.53 -4.18
C GLU A 331 23.05 49.21 -3.44
N PHE A 332 22.34 48.93 -2.35
CA PHE A 332 22.43 47.66 -1.63
C PHE A 332 22.20 46.46 -2.55
N GLN A 333 21.15 46.49 -3.38
CA GLN A 333 20.83 45.39 -4.31
C GLN A 333 21.94 45.18 -5.36
N LYS A 334 22.54 46.27 -5.87
CA LYS A 334 23.64 46.20 -6.84
C LYS A 334 24.88 45.54 -6.25
N GLU A 335 25.28 45.96 -5.04
CA GLU A 335 26.42 45.37 -4.36
C GLU A 335 26.16 43.92 -3.92
N LEU A 336 24.93 43.62 -3.45
CA LEU A 336 24.52 42.26 -3.13
C LEU A 336 24.61 41.34 -4.35
N GLN A 337 24.20 41.79 -5.53
CA GLN A 337 24.34 41.04 -6.78
C GLN A 337 25.79 40.68 -7.09
N LYS A 338 26.72 41.63 -6.93
CA LYS A 338 28.15 41.36 -7.16
C LYS A 338 28.66 40.26 -6.21
N ILE A 339 28.34 40.36 -4.92
CA ILE A 339 28.82 39.42 -3.90
C ILE A 339 28.21 38.03 -4.11
N VAL A 340 26.90 37.93 -4.33
CA VAL A 340 26.21 36.63 -4.53
C VAL A 340 26.76 35.91 -5.78
N ASN A 341 27.06 36.65 -6.85
CA ASN A 341 27.51 36.07 -8.11
C ASN A 341 29.03 35.79 -8.14
N LEU A 342 29.80 36.27 -7.17
CA LEU A 342 31.26 36.21 -7.17
C LEU A 342 31.82 34.78 -7.35
N PRO A 343 31.33 33.74 -6.64
CA PRO A 343 31.85 32.37 -6.80
C PRO A 343 31.53 31.74 -8.15
N ALA A 344 30.51 32.22 -8.85
CA ALA A 344 30.12 31.72 -10.17
C ALA A 344 30.90 32.39 -11.30
N ILE A 345 31.39 33.63 -11.08
CA ILE A 345 32.13 34.42 -12.07
C ILE A 345 33.64 34.12 -11.98
N GLN A 346 34.16 33.94 -10.77
CA GLN A 346 35.58 33.62 -10.57
C GLN A 346 35.80 32.12 -10.68
N ALA A 347 36.53 31.69 -11.72
CA ALA A 347 36.85 30.28 -11.92
C ALA A 347 37.64 29.73 -10.72
N ALA A 348 37.28 28.53 -10.27
CA ALA A 348 37.99 27.85 -9.21
C ALA A 348 39.43 27.55 -9.65
N ASP A 349 40.40 28.25 -9.07
CA ASP A 349 41.81 27.92 -9.16
C ASP A 349 42.17 27.01 -8.00
N LEU A 350 42.51 25.74 -8.29
CA LEU A 350 42.88 24.75 -7.27
C LEU A 350 44.19 25.10 -6.54
N THR A 351 44.92 26.12 -6.99
CA THR A 351 46.14 26.62 -6.35
C THR A 351 45.89 27.81 -5.41
N GLN A 352 44.67 28.35 -5.37
CA GLN A 352 44.27 29.45 -4.49
C GLN A 352 43.14 29.02 -3.57
N ASP A 353 42.96 29.76 -2.48
CA ASP A 353 41.83 29.54 -1.59
C ASP A 353 40.51 29.83 -2.32
N PRO A 354 39.47 28.98 -2.15
CA PRO A 354 38.19 29.18 -2.80
C PRO A 354 37.50 30.43 -2.25
N VAL A 355 36.84 31.18 -3.13
CA VAL A 355 36.05 32.35 -2.73
C VAL A 355 34.77 31.88 -2.04
N VAL A 356 34.62 32.24 -0.76
CA VAL A 356 33.40 32.02 0.01
C VAL A 356 32.61 33.32 0.06
N SER A 357 31.40 33.33 -0.48
CA SER A 357 30.50 34.48 -0.48
C SER A 357 29.15 34.13 0.16
N VAL A 358 28.26 35.12 0.23
CA VAL A 358 26.87 34.87 0.63
C VAL A 358 26.17 33.91 -0.35
N PRO A 359 25.30 33.02 0.12
CA PRO A 359 24.70 31.97 -0.71
C PRO A 359 23.63 32.50 -1.69
N LEU A 360 23.50 31.88 -2.85
CA LEU A 360 22.33 32.02 -3.72
C LEU A 360 21.31 30.92 -3.38
N TYR A 361 20.38 31.23 -2.48
CA TYR A 361 19.33 30.30 -2.08
C TYR A 361 18.48 29.90 -3.30
N GLY A 362 18.15 28.62 -3.44
CA GLY A 362 17.37 28.11 -4.57
C GLY A 362 18.15 27.98 -5.89
N GLY A 363 19.39 28.46 -5.99
CA GLY A 363 20.16 28.47 -7.26
C GLY A 363 20.37 27.08 -7.88
N LYS A 364 20.57 26.04 -7.06
CA LYS A 364 20.66 24.64 -7.53
C LYS A 364 19.31 24.10 -8.02
N HIS A 365 18.25 24.35 -7.26
CA HIS A 365 16.88 23.93 -7.58
C HIS A 365 16.38 24.54 -8.89
N ALA A 366 16.77 25.77 -9.19
CA ALA A 366 16.38 26.48 -10.42
C ALA A 366 17.06 25.96 -11.70
N LYS A 367 18.09 25.10 -11.60
CA LYS A 367 18.75 24.53 -12.78
C LYS A 367 17.83 23.55 -13.50
N LYS A 368 17.75 23.64 -14.83
CA LYS A 368 17.05 22.67 -15.70
C LYS A 368 18.03 21.72 -16.38
N SER A 369 19.24 22.19 -16.67
CA SER A 369 20.37 21.42 -17.22
C SER A 369 21.60 21.53 -16.33
N ALA A 370 22.51 20.54 -16.42
CA ALA A 370 23.81 20.56 -15.74
C ALA A 370 24.70 21.75 -16.19
N THR A 371 24.46 22.28 -17.40
CA THR A 371 25.16 23.44 -17.96
C THR A 371 24.60 24.79 -17.54
N ASP A 372 23.45 24.81 -16.84
CA ASP A 372 22.81 26.07 -16.47
C ASP A 372 23.62 26.79 -15.39
N VAL A 373 23.89 28.07 -15.64
CA VAL A 373 24.47 29.02 -14.68
C VAL A 373 23.35 29.94 -14.22
N VAL A 374 22.96 29.82 -12.95
CA VAL A 374 21.95 30.67 -12.33
C VAL A 374 22.67 31.74 -11.53
N LEU A 375 22.43 33.00 -11.89
CA LEU A 375 22.99 34.19 -11.24
C LEU A 375 21.85 35.05 -10.70
N LEU A 376 22.14 35.80 -9.64
CA LEU A 376 21.26 36.88 -9.19
C LEU A 376 21.23 37.97 -10.26
N ASP A 377 20.04 38.32 -10.71
CA ASP A 377 19.76 39.43 -11.61
C ASP A 377 18.63 40.25 -10.98
N ILE A 378 19.00 41.37 -10.33
CA ILE A 378 18.07 42.19 -9.55
C ILE A 378 16.94 42.76 -10.42
N THR A 379 17.15 42.90 -11.73
CA THR A 379 16.18 43.49 -12.67
C THR A 379 15.05 42.53 -13.04
N LYS A 380 15.26 41.22 -12.86
CA LYS A 380 14.28 40.19 -13.22
C LYS A 380 13.31 39.88 -12.09
N LYS A 381 12.03 39.74 -12.42
CA LYS A 381 10.96 39.32 -11.51
C LYS A 381 10.75 37.82 -11.62
N THR A 382 11.64 37.06 -10.97
CA THR A 382 11.58 35.60 -10.89
C THR A 382 11.75 35.20 -9.43
N TRP A 383 11.17 34.08 -8.99
CA TRP A 383 11.19 33.66 -7.59
C TRP A 383 12.61 33.61 -6.99
N VAL A 384 13.61 33.13 -7.74
CA VAL A 384 15.02 33.08 -7.29
C VAL A 384 15.56 34.47 -7.00
N ASN A 385 15.29 35.42 -7.89
CA ASN A 385 15.75 36.80 -7.78
C ASN A 385 14.98 37.54 -6.67
N GLU A 386 13.66 37.33 -6.54
CA GLU A 386 12.82 37.92 -5.49
C GLU A 386 13.22 37.45 -4.08
N LEU A 387 13.49 36.15 -3.93
CA LEU A 387 13.95 35.58 -2.67
C LEU A 387 15.32 36.14 -2.24
N ASN A 388 16.24 36.31 -3.20
CA ASN A 388 17.62 36.66 -2.86
C ASN A 388 17.91 38.17 -2.85
N ARG A 389 17.08 39.03 -3.49
CA ARG A 389 17.33 40.49 -3.60
C ARG A 389 16.72 41.33 -2.48
N ASP A 390 15.72 40.81 -1.78
CA ASP A 390 15.01 41.51 -0.70
C ASP A 390 15.37 40.87 0.65
N PRO A 391 15.88 41.64 1.62
CA PRO A 391 16.20 41.09 2.94
C PRO A 391 15.02 40.40 3.64
N ARG A 392 13.78 40.87 3.41
CA ARG A 392 12.58 40.34 4.08
C ARG A 392 12.25 38.90 3.67
N THR A 393 12.64 38.50 2.47
CA THR A 393 12.49 37.12 1.94
C THR A 393 13.79 36.32 2.10
N ARG A 394 14.95 36.97 2.01
CA ARG A 394 16.26 36.32 2.20
C ARG A 394 16.51 35.86 3.64
N VAL A 395 16.06 36.63 4.64
CA VAL A 395 16.25 36.31 6.07
C VAL A 395 15.52 35.03 6.48
N PRO A 396 14.24 34.79 6.10
CA PRO A 396 13.57 33.50 6.30
C PRO A 396 14.34 32.31 5.71
N ALA A 397 14.94 32.45 4.52
CA ALA A 397 15.80 31.40 3.96
C ALA A 397 17.02 31.12 4.86
N GLY A 398 17.60 32.17 5.44
CA GLY A 398 18.65 32.05 6.45
C GLY A 398 18.19 31.32 7.73
N PHE A 399 16.97 31.56 8.21
CA PHE A 399 16.40 30.81 9.34
C PHE A 399 16.29 29.32 9.01
N GLY A 400 15.86 28.98 7.80
CA GLY A 400 15.83 27.59 7.33
C GLY A 400 17.22 26.95 7.36
N THR A 401 18.22 27.64 6.82
CA THR A 401 19.62 27.18 6.90
C THR A 401 20.07 26.91 8.34
N ALA A 402 19.78 27.83 9.28
CA ALA A 402 20.14 27.67 10.68
C ALA A 402 19.46 26.46 11.36
N VAL A 403 18.20 26.16 11.02
CA VAL A 403 17.48 24.99 11.54
C VAL A 403 18.14 23.67 11.11
N ILE A 404 18.58 23.58 9.85
CA ILE A 404 19.31 22.40 9.37
C ILE A 404 20.66 22.27 10.06
N GLN A 405 21.43 23.36 10.14
CA GLN A 405 22.75 23.34 10.80
C GLN A 405 22.66 22.88 12.26
N LYS A 406 21.65 23.36 12.99
CA LYS A 406 21.42 22.96 14.39
C LYS A 406 21.10 21.46 14.54
N ASN A 407 20.39 20.87 13.57
CA ASN A 407 19.83 19.52 13.66
C ASN A 407 20.42 18.53 12.63
N GLN A 408 21.58 18.86 12.05
CA GLN A 408 22.16 18.15 10.90
C GLN A 408 22.31 16.64 11.15
N GLU A 409 22.74 16.23 12.34
CA GLU A 409 22.95 14.81 12.65
C GLU A 409 21.62 14.04 12.69
N THR A 410 20.56 14.64 13.24
CA THR A 410 19.24 14.03 13.32
C THR A 410 18.64 13.85 11.93
N TYR A 411 18.71 14.86 11.06
CA TYR A 411 18.20 14.75 9.69
C TYR A 411 19.03 13.80 8.83
N MET A 412 20.35 13.78 8.99
CA MET A 412 21.20 12.81 8.29
C MET A 412 20.90 11.38 8.74
N GLN A 413 20.70 11.13 10.03
CA GLN A 413 20.31 9.81 10.51
C GLN A 413 18.99 9.35 9.86
N LYS A 414 17.97 10.21 9.84
CA LYS A 414 16.69 9.91 9.18
C LYS A 414 16.87 9.68 7.67
N ALA A 415 17.72 10.45 7.00
CA ALA A 415 18.01 10.27 5.57
C ALA A 415 18.62 8.90 5.26
N TRP A 416 19.62 8.47 6.05
CA TRP A 416 20.29 7.18 5.83
C TRP A 416 19.36 5.98 6.00
N LEU A 417 18.35 6.07 6.87
CA LEU A 417 17.33 5.03 7.03
C LEU A 417 16.48 4.82 5.77
N GLN A 418 16.28 5.88 4.96
CA GLN A 418 15.44 5.82 3.75
C GLN A 418 16.18 5.26 2.53
N VAL A 419 17.52 5.28 2.50
CA VAL A 419 18.31 5.06 1.27
C VAL A 419 19.01 3.71 1.18
N ALA A 420 18.90 2.85 2.21
CA ALA A 420 19.68 1.61 2.32
C ALA A 420 19.61 0.73 1.05
N GLY A 421 18.41 0.50 0.50
CA GLY A 421 18.23 -0.27 -0.74
C GLY A 421 18.78 0.43 -1.99
N ILE A 422 18.80 1.75 -2.02
CA ILE A 422 19.27 2.56 -3.14
C ILE A 422 20.80 2.55 -3.22
N ILE A 423 21.49 2.55 -2.07
CA ILE A 423 22.96 2.37 -2.02
C ILE A 423 23.36 1.02 -2.61
N GLU A 424 22.65 -0.05 -2.23
CA GLU A 424 22.92 -1.39 -2.74
C GLU A 424 22.68 -1.45 -4.26
N ALA A 425 21.56 -0.90 -4.73
CA ALA A 425 21.27 -0.78 -6.15
C ALA A 425 22.36 0.01 -6.89
N ASN A 426 22.81 1.14 -6.35
CA ASN A 426 23.89 1.95 -6.92
C ASN A 426 25.23 1.22 -6.97
N ARG A 427 25.53 0.40 -5.97
CA ARG A 427 26.72 -0.47 -5.99
C ARG A 427 26.64 -1.46 -7.14
N ASN A 428 25.47 -2.07 -7.36
CA ASN A 428 25.24 -2.98 -8.48
C ASN A 428 25.35 -2.28 -9.84
N ILE A 429 24.84 -1.05 -9.96
CA ILE A 429 24.96 -0.22 -11.17
C ILE A 429 26.42 0.11 -11.46
N LYS A 430 27.16 0.65 -10.47
CA LYS A 430 28.59 1.02 -10.62
C LYS A 430 29.45 -0.18 -11.00
N ASN A 431 29.25 -1.32 -10.33
CA ASN A 431 29.96 -2.56 -10.65
C ASN A 431 29.62 -3.05 -12.07
N SER A 432 28.35 -2.96 -12.48
CA SER A 432 27.91 -3.34 -13.82
C SER A 432 28.52 -2.46 -14.91
N GLN A 433 28.58 -1.14 -14.69
CA GLN A 433 29.24 -0.20 -15.61
C GLN A 433 30.74 -0.51 -15.73
N PHE A 434 31.43 -0.68 -14.61
CA PHE A 434 32.86 -1.00 -14.60
C PHE A 434 33.15 -2.28 -15.36
N LEU A 435 32.44 -3.37 -15.04
CA LEU A 435 32.61 -4.66 -15.72
C LEU A 435 32.25 -4.59 -17.21
N MET A 436 31.24 -3.81 -17.58
CA MET A 436 30.87 -3.57 -18.98
C MET A 436 32.03 -2.92 -19.75
N TYR A 437 32.63 -1.84 -19.24
CA TYR A 437 33.76 -1.17 -19.89
C TYR A 437 35.00 -2.07 -19.98
N VAL A 438 35.33 -2.79 -18.91
CA VAL A 438 36.45 -3.76 -18.90
C VAL A 438 36.22 -4.87 -19.93
N THR A 439 35.01 -5.44 -19.97
CA THR A 439 34.66 -6.50 -20.92
C THR A 439 34.66 -5.98 -22.35
N PHE A 440 34.19 -4.75 -22.60
CA PHE A 440 34.25 -4.12 -23.92
C PHE A 440 35.69 -4.02 -24.43
N GLN A 441 36.60 -3.51 -23.61
CA GLN A 441 38.02 -3.44 -23.97
C GLN A 441 38.62 -4.83 -24.22
N PHE A 442 38.24 -5.83 -23.41
CA PHE A 442 38.67 -7.21 -23.62
C PHE A 442 38.14 -7.81 -24.94
N THR A 443 36.88 -7.56 -25.28
CA THR A 443 36.25 -7.99 -26.54
C THR A 443 36.94 -7.37 -27.75
N GLN A 444 37.28 -6.08 -27.69
CA GLN A 444 38.00 -5.40 -28.78
C GLN A 444 39.45 -5.85 -28.94
N LYS A 445 40.11 -6.24 -27.85
CA LYS A 445 41.49 -6.74 -27.92
C LYS A 445 41.57 -8.21 -28.34
N THR A 446 40.57 -9.02 -27.95
CA THR A 446 40.62 -10.48 -28.08
C THR A 446 39.59 -11.00 -29.08
N PHE A 447 38.28 -10.88 -28.79
CA PHE A 447 37.22 -11.55 -29.53
C PHE A 447 37.01 -11.01 -30.96
N SER A 448 37.16 -9.70 -31.17
CA SER A 448 37.00 -9.08 -32.50
C SER A 448 38.08 -9.49 -33.50
N LYS A 449 39.24 -9.95 -33.02
CA LYS A 449 40.37 -10.41 -33.83
C LYS A 449 40.31 -11.90 -34.16
N LEU A 450 39.34 -12.65 -33.60
CA LEU A 450 39.24 -14.08 -33.82
C LEU A 450 38.53 -14.39 -35.16
N PRO A 451 38.96 -15.45 -35.85
CA PRO A 451 38.21 -16.00 -36.99
C PRO A 451 36.80 -16.43 -36.58
N ASP A 452 35.84 -16.32 -37.49
CA ASP A 452 34.41 -16.53 -37.22
C ASP A 452 34.11 -17.89 -36.58
N ASN A 453 34.61 -18.99 -37.14
CA ASN A 453 34.35 -20.32 -36.61
C ASN A 453 35.03 -20.55 -35.24
N VAL A 454 36.14 -19.86 -34.98
CA VAL A 454 36.83 -19.91 -33.67
C VAL A 454 35.99 -19.20 -32.61
N LEU A 455 35.38 -18.06 -32.95
CA LEU A 455 34.48 -17.35 -32.05
C LEU A 455 33.26 -18.20 -31.74
N VAL A 456 32.59 -18.75 -32.75
CA VAL A 456 31.44 -19.66 -32.59
C VAL A 456 31.79 -20.82 -31.64
N ALA A 457 32.99 -21.38 -31.75
CA ALA A 457 33.42 -22.44 -30.85
C ALA A 457 33.69 -21.97 -29.41
N LEU A 458 34.22 -20.76 -29.20
CA LEU A 458 34.42 -20.18 -27.86
C LEU A 458 33.09 -19.85 -27.18
N THR A 459 32.08 -19.46 -27.95
CA THR A 459 30.75 -19.12 -27.46
C THR A 459 29.82 -20.33 -27.30
N LYS A 460 30.32 -21.56 -27.42
CA LYS A 460 29.51 -22.79 -27.20
C LYS A 460 28.59 -22.73 -25.97
N PRO A 461 28.99 -22.21 -24.79
CA PRO A 461 28.12 -22.16 -23.61
C PRO A 461 26.82 -21.35 -23.80
N VAL A 462 26.75 -20.44 -24.78
CA VAL A 462 25.56 -19.62 -25.03
C VAL A 462 24.70 -20.10 -26.21
N HIS A 463 25.09 -21.16 -26.93
CA HIS A 463 24.38 -21.62 -28.12
C HIS A 463 22.94 -22.06 -27.85
N THR A 464 22.63 -22.52 -26.64
CA THR A 464 21.27 -22.91 -26.23
C THR A 464 20.37 -21.72 -25.92
N ARG A 465 20.94 -20.51 -25.76
CA ARG A 465 20.21 -19.29 -25.39
C ARG A 465 20.12 -18.28 -26.54
N VAL A 466 21.02 -18.38 -27.53
CA VAL A 466 21.05 -17.47 -28.68
C VAL A 466 20.27 -18.06 -29.84
N MET A 467 19.31 -17.29 -30.35
CA MET A 467 18.47 -17.65 -31.49
C MET A 467 19.24 -17.47 -32.80
N GLY A 468 19.29 -18.53 -33.62
CA GLY A 468 19.76 -18.49 -35.00
C GLY A 468 18.65 -18.21 -36.02
N SER A 469 17.38 -18.20 -35.57
CA SER A 469 16.14 -18.03 -36.34
C SER A 469 15.80 -19.21 -37.27
N PRO A 470 14.65 -19.90 -37.09
CA PRO A 470 13.68 -19.74 -36.02
C PRO A 470 14.08 -20.44 -34.71
N THR A 471 15.09 -21.34 -34.74
CA THR A 471 15.52 -22.12 -33.57
C THR A 471 16.83 -21.59 -32.99
N THR A 472 17.29 -22.17 -31.87
CA THR A 472 18.58 -21.81 -31.25
C THR A 472 19.74 -22.27 -32.11
N ILE A 473 20.90 -21.61 -31.99
CA ILE A 473 22.13 -22.03 -32.69
C ILE A 473 22.51 -23.46 -32.31
N TYR A 474 22.26 -23.86 -31.07
CA TYR A 474 22.46 -25.25 -30.63
C TYR A 474 21.61 -26.24 -31.43
N GLN A 475 20.33 -25.92 -31.63
CA GLN A 475 19.41 -26.77 -32.39
C GLN A 475 19.83 -26.83 -33.87
N GLN A 476 20.13 -25.67 -34.47
CA GLN A 476 20.59 -25.59 -35.86
C GLN A 476 21.85 -26.43 -36.11
N ILE A 477 22.81 -26.43 -35.17
CA ILE A 477 24.01 -27.27 -35.28
C ILE A 477 23.63 -28.75 -35.13
N THR A 478 22.73 -29.09 -34.20
CA THR A 478 22.33 -30.49 -33.95
C THR A 478 21.62 -31.11 -35.14
N ASP A 479 20.81 -30.32 -35.86
CA ASP A 479 20.07 -30.77 -37.06
C ASP A 479 20.95 -30.78 -38.32
N SER A 480 22.15 -30.20 -38.26
CA SER A 480 23.07 -30.07 -39.39
C SER A 480 24.03 -31.26 -39.55
N ILE A 481 24.81 -31.22 -40.64
CA ILE A 481 25.92 -32.15 -40.89
C ILE A 481 27.05 -31.97 -39.83
N LEU A 482 27.17 -30.80 -39.21
CA LEU A 482 28.21 -30.48 -38.22
C LEU A 482 27.96 -31.15 -36.87
N PRO A 483 28.89 -31.97 -36.36
CA PRO A 483 28.78 -32.52 -35.01
C PRO A 483 29.00 -31.43 -33.94
N THR A 484 28.16 -31.41 -32.90
CA THR A 484 28.30 -30.49 -31.74
C THR A 484 29.63 -30.66 -30.96
N THR A 485 30.33 -31.78 -31.18
CA THR A 485 31.65 -32.10 -30.62
C THR A 485 32.76 -31.24 -31.22
N VAL A 486 32.61 -30.77 -32.46
CA VAL A 486 33.59 -29.89 -33.15
C VAL A 486 33.78 -28.58 -32.40
N PHE A 487 32.74 -28.07 -31.75
CA PHE A 487 32.78 -26.84 -30.95
C PHE A 487 33.24 -27.08 -29.48
N SER A 488 33.55 -28.32 -29.09
CA SER A 488 33.99 -28.63 -27.73
C SER A 488 35.40 -28.09 -27.43
N GLY A 489 35.70 -27.86 -26.14
CA GLY A 489 37.06 -27.53 -25.71
C GLY A 489 38.06 -28.68 -25.96
N ALA A 490 37.61 -29.93 -25.82
CA ALA A 490 38.43 -31.12 -26.05
C ALA A 490 38.88 -31.23 -27.51
N PHE A 491 37.95 -31.07 -28.46
CA PHE A 491 38.26 -31.10 -29.89
C PHE A 491 39.22 -29.98 -30.29
N ARG A 492 38.99 -28.74 -29.84
CA ARG A 492 39.90 -27.61 -30.08
C ARG A 492 41.31 -27.83 -29.54
N ARG A 493 41.44 -28.46 -28.37
CA ARG A 493 42.75 -28.83 -27.79
C ARG A 493 43.47 -29.87 -28.65
N LEU A 494 42.72 -30.82 -29.21
CA LEU A 494 43.23 -31.90 -30.05
C LEU A 494 43.72 -31.41 -31.42
N VAL A 495 42.98 -30.47 -32.04
CA VAL A 495 43.29 -29.89 -33.37
C VAL A 495 44.09 -28.60 -33.32
N ARG A 496 44.66 -28.22 -32.18
CA ARG A 496 45.46 -26.99 -32.04
C ARG A 496 46.68 -27.03 -32.99
N PRO A 497 47.05 -25.93 -33.67
CA PRO A 497 48.11 -25.93 -34.69
C PRO A 497 49.46 -26.49 -34.20
N ASN A 498 49.83 -26.20 -32.95
CA ASN A 498 51.08 -26.67 -32.34
C ASN A 498 50.96 -28.00 -31.57
N GLY A 499 49.84 -28.71 -31.68
CA GLY A 499 49.59 -29.97 -30.99
C GLY A 499 50.32 -31.15 -31.61
N LYS A 500 50.66 -32.18 -30.81
CA LYS A 500 51.33 -33.40 -31.29
C LYS A 500 50.54 -34.08 -32.43
N LEU A 501 49.21 -34.12 -32.32
CA LEU A 501 48.35 -34.74 -33.35
C LEU A 501 48.30 -33.90 -34.63
N ALA A 502 48.04 -32.60 -34.54
CA ALA A 502 48.04 -31.70 -35.69
C ALA A 502 49.39 -31.69 -36.43
N LYS A 503 50.51 -31.71 -35.70
CA LYS A 503 51.86 -31.84 -36.28
C LYS A 503 52.09 -33.17 -37.00
N ARG A 504 51.50 -34.28 -36.52
CA ARG A 504 51.61 -35.60 -37.16
C ARG A 504 50.69 -35.75 -38.37
N LEU A 505 49.49 -35.18 -38.32
CA LEU A 505 48.51 -35.23 -39.41
C LEU A 505 48.79 -34.19 -40.51
N GLY A 506 49.50 -33.10 -40.19
CA GLY A 506 49.80 -31.98 -41.08
C GLY A 506 50.91 -32.22 -42.11
N ALA A 507 51.15 -33.47 -42.54
CA ALA A 507 52.19 -33.80 -43.54
C ALA A 507 51.98 -33.08 -44.89
N ASN A 508 50.76 -32.58 -45.16
CA ASN A 508 50.38 -31.85 -46.38
C ASN A 508 49.95 -30.38 -46.13
N GLY A 509 50.26 -29.79 -44.96
CA GLY A 509 49.97 -28.38 -44.65
C GLY A 509 49.46 -28.11 -43.22
N PRO A 510 49.42 -26.84 -42.77
CA PRO A 510 48.97 -26.49 -41.42
C PRO A 510 47.46 -26.74 -41.25
N LEU A 511 47.08 -27.50 -40.23
CA LEU A 511 45.68 -27.76 -39.90
C LEU A 511 45.07 -26.53 -39.19
N VAL A 512 44.27 -25.76 -39.93
CA VAL A 512 43.59 -24.56 -39.44
C VAL A 512 42.18 -24.92 -38.99
N TYR A 513 41.83 -24.60 -37.74
CA TYR A 513 40.52 -24.93 -37.17
C TYR A 513 39.35 -24.34 -37.96
N ASN A 514 39.49 -23.10 -38.44
CA ASN A 514 38.46 -22.42 -39.21
C ASN A 514 38.07 -23.20 -40.47
N ASP A 515 39.06 -23.63 -41.25
CA ASP A 515 38.86 -24.36 -42.50
C ASP A 515 38.34 -25.77 -42.26
N LEU A 516 38.75 -26.39 -41.15
CA LEU A 516 38.25 -27.70 -40.75
C LEU A 516 36.73 -27.67 -40.49
N VAL A 517 36.26 -26.65 -39.75
CA VAL A 517 34.82 -26.48 -39.48
C VAL A 517 34.06 -26.26 -40.79
N THR A 518 34.56 -25.41 -41.68
CA THR A 518 33.93 -25.15 -42.99
C THR A 518 33.85 -26.42 -43.84
N LYS A 519 34.96 -27.17 -43.97
CA LYS A 519 34.99 -28.41 -44.77
C LYS A 519 34.06 -29.50 -44.25
N ILE A 520 33.87 -29.60 -42.93
CA ILE A 520 32.91 -30.53 -42.32
C ILE A 520 31.48 -30.05 -42.59
N ASN A 521 31.23 -28.74 -42.49
CA ASN A 521 29.92 -28.15 -42.77
C ASN A 521 29.48 -28.35 -44.22
N ASP A 522 30.41 -28.21 -45.16
CA ASP A 522 30.18 -28.36 -46.60
C ASP A 522 30.10 -29.84 -47.01
N GLY A 523 30.26 -30.79 -46.08
CA GLY A 523 30.21 -32.23 -46.34
C GLY A 523 31.43 -32.80 -47.09
N THR A 524 32.42 -31.95 -47.43
CA THR A 524 33.66 -32.36 -48.12
C THR A 524 34.58 -33.21 -47.24
N LEU A 525 34.48 -33.06 -45.92
CA LEU A 525 35.21 -33.85 -44.94
C LEU A 525 34.22 -34.56 -44.02
N THR A 526 34.13 -35.88 -44.15
CA THR A 526 33.24 -36.71 -43.32
C THR A 526 34.05 -37.43 -42.23
N ALA A 527 33.38 -37.74 -41.11
CA ALA A 527 33.97 -38.55 -40.04
C ALA A 527 33.87 -40.07 -40.31
N ALA A 528 33.09 -40.50 -41.30
CA ALA A 528 32.79 -41.91 -41.55
C ALA A 528 32.82 -42.25 -43.05
N PRO A 529 33.48 -43.35 -43.45
CA PRO A 529 33.42 -43.84 -44.83
C PRO A 529 31.99 -44.26 -45.20
N PRO A 530 31.63 -44.23 -46.50
CA PRO A 530 30.32 -44.70 -46.96
C PRO A 530 30.10 -46.17 -46.56
N LYS A 531 28.87 -46.51 -46.15
CA LYS A 531 28.52 -47.87 -45.74
C LYS A 531 28.60 -48.81 -46.95
N THR A 532 29.43 -49.84 -46.87
CA THR A 532 29.50 -50.94 -47.84
C THR A 532 28.98 -52.23 -47.22
N ILE A 533 28.31 -53.08 -47.98
CA ILE A 533 27.87 -54.40 -47.50
C ILE A 533 29.11 -55.27 -47.24
N PRO A 534 29.21 -55.99 -46.10
CA PRO A 534 30.32 -56.88 -45.81
C PRO A 534 30.43 -58.04 -46.82
N ALA A 535 31.67 -58.40 -47.21
CA ALA A 535 31.92 -59.49 -48.15
C ALA A 535 31.49 -60.85 -47.57
N GLY A 536 30.79 -61.67 -48.37
CA GLY A 536 30.40 -63.05 -48.03
C GLY A 536 28.99 -63.22 -47.45
N LEU A 537 28.23 -62.13 -47.24
CA LEU A 537 26.81 -62.22 -46.87
C LEU A 537 25.95 -62.50 -48.13
N PRO A 538 25.07 -63.52 -48.10
CA PRO A 538 24.13 -63.75 -49.18
C PRO A 538 23.21 -62.54 -49.32
N ASN A 539 23.23 -61.90 -50.48
CA ASN A 539 22.36 -60.75 -50.79
C ASN A 539 21.49 -61.08 -52.02
N THR A 540 20.32 -60.45 -52.10
CA THR A 540 19.34 -60.68 -53.19
C THR A 540 19.92 -60.36 -54.57
N LYS A 541 20.86 -59.41 -54.67
CA LYS A 541 21.58 -59.06 -55.90
C LYS A 541 22.50 -60.19 -56.39
N ASP A 542 23.19 -60.85 -55.47
CA ASP A 542 24.08 -61.98 -55.76
C ASP A 542 23.26 -63.20 -56.24
N PHE A 543 22.05 -63.41 -55.71
CA PHE A 543 21.14 -64.47 -56.18
C PHE A 543 20.45 -64.12 -57.50
N SER A 544 19.96 -62.89 -57.66
CA SER A 544 19.40 -62.36 -58.91
C SER A 544 20.40 -62.54 -60.07
N SER A 545 21.67 -62.19 -59.83
CA SER A 545 22.75 -62.36 -60.80
C SER A 545 23.11 -63.81 -61.14
N LYS A 546 22.64 -64.81 -60.37
CA LYS A 546 22.82 -66.24 -60.68
C LYS A 546 21.67 -66.83 -61.48
N ILE A 547 20.45 -66.30 -61.33
CA ILE A 547 19.25 -66.73 -62.08
C ILE A 547 19.34 -66.26 -63.54
N PHE A 548 19.84 -65.04 -63.75
CA PHE A 548 20.15 -64.52 -65.08
C PHE A 548 21.64 -64.15 -65.18
N PRO A 549 22.54 -65.12 -65.42
CA PRO A 549 23.99 -64.93 -65.28
C PRO A 549 24.65 -64.10 -66.40
N TYR A 550 23.89 -63.64 -67.40
CA TYR A 550 24.44 -62.91 -68.54
C TYR A 550 24.09 -61.42 -68.48
N GLN A 551 25.10 -60.57 -68.21
CA GLN A 551 25.06 -59.15 -68.57
C GLN A 551 25.14 -59.05 -70.10
N LEU A 552 23.99 -59.18 -70.76
CA LEU A 552 23.88 -58.90 -72.19
C LEU A 552 24.34 -57.46 -72.44
N SER A 553 25.23 -57.25 -73.41
CA SER A 553 25.66 -55.90 -73.75
C SER A 553 24.45 -55.05 -74.16
N HIS A 554 24.51 -53.73 -73.92
CA HIS A 554 23.41 -52.81 -74.22
C HIS A 554 22.85 -52.99 -75.64
N LEU A 555 23.72 -53.30 -76.61
CA LEU A 555 23.37 -53.48 -78.01
C LEU A 555 22.62 -54.80 -78.26
N MET A 556 22.98 -55.86 -77.54
CA MET A 556 22.30 -57.16 -77.59
C MET A 556 20.90 -57.07 -76.99
N LEU A 557 20.77 -56.40 -75.83
CA LEU A 557 19.47 -56.11 -75.20
C LEU A 557 18.56 -55.30 -76.13
N TRP A 558 19.13 -54.31 -76.84
CA TRP A 558 18.38 -53.51 -77.81
C TRP A 558 17.89 -54.33 -79.02
N LEU A 559 18.74 -55.19 -79.60
CA LEU A 559 18.38 -56.10 -80.70
C LEU A 559 17.34 -57.14 -80.28
N LEU A 560 17.41 -57.59 -79.03
CA LEU A 560 16.48 -58.55 -78.44
C LEU A 560 15.12 -57.95 -78.15
N LYS A 561 15.06 -56.71 -77.65
CA LYS A 561 13.80 -55.96 -77.48
C LYS A 561 13.12 -55.68 -78.82
N ASN A 562 13.89 -55.45 -79.88
CA ASN A 562 13.39 -55.08 -81.21
C ASN A 562 13.48 -56.23 -82.25
N SER A 563 13.49 -57.48 -81.79
CA SER A 563 13.79 -58.65 -82.64
C SER A 563 12.82 -58.83 -83.82
N LEU A 564 11.54 -58.48 -83.65
CA LEU A 564 10.54 -58.47 -84.71
C LEU A 564 10.90 -57.47 -85.82
N LEU A 565 11.35 -56.27 -85.43
CA LEU A 565 11.69 -55.20 -86.36
C LEU A 565 12.96 -55.56 -87.16
N ALA A 566 13.97 -56.10 -86.48
CA ALA A 566 15.20 -56.58 -87.10
C ALA A 566 14.94 -57.74 -88.07
N PHE A 567 14.04 -58.66 -87.72
CA PHE A 567 13.60 -59.75 -88.60
C PHE A 567 12.89 -59.22 -89.86
N ILE A 568 11.95 -58.29 -89.71
CA ILE A 568 11.25 -57.68 -90.85
C ILE A 568 12.25 -57.02 -91.80
N ILE A 569 13.21 -56.26 -91.27
CA ILE A 569 14.24 -55.60 -92.09
C ILE A 569 15.08 -56.64 -92.86
N LEU A 570 15.49 -57.73 -92.20
CA LEU A 570 16.30 -58.77 -92.84
C LEU A 570 15.53 -59.49 -93.96
N VAL A 571 14.26 -59.80 -93.74
CA VAL A 571 13.40 -60.42 -94.77
C VAL A 571 13.19 -59.47 -95.95
N VAL A 572 12.92 -58.18 -95.68
CA VAL A 572 12.77 -57.16 -96.74
C VAL A 572 14.07 -57.01 -97.54
N LEU A 573 15.23 -57.04 -96.88
CA LEU A 573 16.53 -56.92 -97.53
C LEU A 573 16.86 -58.15 -98.40
N LEU A 574 16.50 -59.36 -97.94
CA LEU A 574 16.59 -60.58 -98.74
C LEU A 574 15.61 -60.58 -99.92
N LEU A 575 14.40 -60.06 -99.75
CA LEU A 575 13.44 -59.88 -100.86
C LEU A 575 13.94 -58.87 -101.89
N LEU A 576 14.56 -57.77 -101.46
CA LEU A 576 15.19 -56.79 -102.34
C LEU A 576 16.36 -57.39 -103.11
N LEU A 577 17.26 -58.13 -102.44
CA LEU A 577 18.37 -58.82 -103.08
C LEU A 577 17.90 -59.90 -104.05
N MET A 578 16.83 -60.63 -103.70
CA MET A 578 16.17 -61.59 -104.59
C MET A 578 15.74 -60.93 -105.90
N PHE A 579 15.16 -59.74 -105.81
CA PHE A 579 14.67 -58.99 -106.97
C PHE A 579 15.81 -58.41 -107.82
N ILE A 580 16.87 -57.89 -107.18
CA ILE A 580 18.01 -57.29 -107.87
C ILE A 580 18.86 -58.34 -108.60
N THR A 581 19.08 -59.51 -107.98
CA THR A 581 19.99 -60.53 -108.52
C THR A 581 19.30 -61.56 -109.42
N GLY A 582 17.97 -61.68 -109.36
CA GLY A 582 17.18 -62.64 -110.13
C GLY A 582 17.30 -64.10 -109.67
N ALA A 583 18.01 -64.38 -108.56
CA ALA A 583 18.24 -65.72 -108.04
C ALA A 583 17.11 -66.19 -107.08
N TYR A 584 15.87 -66.20 -107.59
CA TYR A 584 14.64 -66.37 -106.79
C TYR A 584 14.63 -67.60 -105.88
N ALA A 585 15.06 -68.77 -106.37
CA ALA A 585 15.02 -70.00 -105.58
C ALA A 585 15.95 -69.96 -104.35
N THR A 586 17.14 -69.35 -104.49
CA THR A 586 18.13 -69.29 -103.39
C THR A 586 17.67 -68.36 -102.27
N PHE A 587 17.16 -67.18 -102.62
CA PHE A 587 16.70 -66.22 -101.63
C PHE A 587 15.36 -66.62 -101.00
N ALA A 588 14.47 -67.33 -101.72
CA ALA A 588 13.26 -67.89 -101.11
C ALA A 588 13.59 -68.90 -99.99
N VAL A 589 14.58 -69.78 -100.21
CA VAL A 589 15.06 -70.71 -99.17
C VAL A 589 15.71 -69.95 -98.01
N LEU A 590 16.50 -68.90 -98.28
CA LEU A 590 17.08 -68.06 -97.24
C LEU A 590 16.02 -67.34 -96.41
N ILE A 591 14.94 -66.85 -97.02
CA ILE A 591 13.83 -66.20 -96.31
C ILE A 591 13.13 -67.21 -95.40
N VAL A 592 12.82 -68.41 -95.89
CA VAL A 592 12.21 -69.47 -95.06
C VAL A 592 13.14 -69.87 -93.92
N ALA A 593 14.46 -69.98 -94.16
CA ALA A 593 15.44 -70.24 -93.13
C ALA A 593 15.50 -69.11 -92.09
N VAL A 594 15.40 -67.85 -92.51
CA VAL A 594 15.36 -66.68 -91.63
C VAL A 594 14.07 -66.64 -90.82
N VAL A 595 12.91 -67.00 -91.39
CA VAL A 595 11.63 -67.13 -90.67
C VAL A 595 11.69 -68.24 -89.65
N ALA A 596 12.20 -69.42 -90.02
CA ALA A 596 12.37 -70.54 -89.10
C ALA A 596 13.36 -70.20 -87.98
N ALA A 597 14.46 -69.52 -88.31
CA ALA A 597 15.42 -69.02 -87.33
C ALA A 597 14.79 -67.98 -86.39
N TYR A 598 13.95 -67.08 -86.88
CA TYR A 598 13.22 -66.12 -86.05
C TYR A 598 12.17 -66.78 -85.15
N VAL A 599 11.45 -67.80 -85.63
CA VAL A 599 10.52 -68.56 -84.79
C VAL A 599 11.26 -69.36 -83.71
N ALA A 600 12.39 -69.97 -84.05
CA ALA A 600 13.25 -70.66 -83.09
C ALA A 600 13.84 -69.68 -82.06
N LEU A 601 14.33 -68.53 -82.52
CA LEU A 601 14.87 -67.47 -81.67
C LEU A 601 13.79 -66.86 -80.77
N SER A 602 12.59 -66.55 -81.29
CA SER A 602 11.50 -65.99 -80.49
C SER A 602 11.00 -66.96 -79.41
N ARG A 603 10.96 -68.28 -79.68
CA ARG A 603 10.70 -69.29 -78.65
C ARG A 603 11.83 -69.37 -77.62
N PHE A 604 13.09 -69.36 -78.07
CA PHE A 604 14.26 -69.34 -77.19
C PHE A 604 14.31 -68.09 -76.29
N LEU A 605 13.91 -66.93 -76.83
CA LEU A 605 13.88 -65.66 -76.11
C LEU A 605 12.68 -65.51 -75.19
N LYS A 606 11.53 -66.11 -75.53
CA LYS A 606 10.38 -66.12 -74.63
C LYS A 606 10.73 -66.81 -73.31
N GLY A 607 11.42 -67.96 -73.36
CA GLY A 607 11.90 -68.64 -72.16
C GLY A 607 12.87 -67.81 -71.30
N ARG A 608 13.70 -66.95 -71.92
CA ARG A 608 14.67 -66.11 -71.19
C ARG A 608 14.13 -64.79 -70.67
N LYS A 609 13.04 -64.27 -71.24
CA LYS A 609 12.34 -63.10 -70.67
C LYS A 609 11.70 -63.44 -69.33
N ASP A 610 11.21 -64.66 -69.20
CA ASP A 610 10.65 -65.16 -67.95
C ASP A 610 11.75 -65.29 -66.87
N ASP A 611 12.98 -65.66 -67.25
CA ASP A 611 14.15 -65.71 -66.35
C ASP A 611 14.63 -64.31 -65.90
N GLU A 612 14.57 -63.30 -66.77
CA GLU A 612 14.93 -61.89 -66.45
C GLU A 612 13.92 -61.27 -65.48
N ALA A 613 12.63 -61.47 -65.72
CA ALA A 613 11.56 -61.01 -64.85
C ALA A 613 11.70 -61.62 -63.43
N ALA A 614 11.91 -62.94 -63.35
CA ALA A 614 12.15 -63.64 -62.10
C ALA A 614 13.40 -63.14 -61.33
N ALA A 615 14.46 -62.76 -62.04
CA ALA A 615 15.67 -62.20 -61.44
C ALA A 615 15.44 -60.78 -60.89
N GLU A 616 14.67 -59.92 -61.57
CA GLU A 616 14.33 -58.58 -61.09
C GLU A 616 13.36 -58.60 -59.90
N ALA A 617 12.37 -59.50 -59.91
CA ALA A 617 11.46 -59.70 -58.79
C ALA A 617 12.20 -60.06 -57.49
N LEU A 618 13.31 -60.79 -57.58
CA LEU A 618 14.10 -61.15 -56.41
C LEU A 618 14.80 -59.97 -55.73
N ASP A 619 15.15 -58.92 -56.50
CA ASP A 619 15.88 -57.75 -55.99
C ASP A 619 14.97 -56.57 -55.65
N ASP A 620 13.84 -56.43 -56.35
CA ASP A 620 12.87 -55.37 -56.14
C ASP A 620 11.56 -55.91 -55.54
N PRO A 621 11.29 -55.67 -54.23
CA PRO A 621 10.08 -56.15 -53.57
C PRO A 621 8.80 -55.56 -54.17
N PHE A 622 8.86 -54.40 -54.83
CA PHE A 622 7.70 -53.85 -55.55
C PHE A 622 7.35 -54.69 -56.78
N LYS A 623 8.36 -55.13 -57.56
CA LYS A 623 8.15 -56.00 -58.73
C LYS A 623 7.72 -57.41 -58.32
N ALA A 624 8.33 -57.99 -57.28
CA ALA A 624 7.89 -59.27 -56.74
C ALA A 624 6.43 -59.27 -56.27
N ALA A 625 5.97 -58.17 -55.67
CA ALA A 625 4.57 -58.04 -55.26
C ALA A 625 3.60 -57.99 -56.45
N ASP A 626 4.04 -57.45 -57.60
CA ASP A 626 3.21 -57.35 -58.80
C ASP A 626 3.13 -58.70 -59.54
N GLU A 627 4.25 -59.41 -59.70
CA GLU A 627 4.29 -60.73 -60.36
C GLU A 627 3.50 -61.81 -59.61
N LEU A 628 3.39 -61.71 -58.28
CA LEU A 628 2.64 -62.66 -57.46
C LEU A 628 1.15 -62.79 -57.87
N LYS A 629 0.61 -61.78 -58.57
CA LYS A 629 -0.77 -61.78 -59.10
C LYS A 629 -0.95 -62.74 -60.28
N ASP A 630 0.11 -62.94 -61.07
CA ASP A 630 0.06 -63.67 -62.34
C ASP A 630 0.48 -65.14 -62.21
N ILE A 631 0.95 -65.56 -61.03
CA ILE A 631 1.33 -66.95 -60.77
C ILE A 631 0.09 -67.86 -60.82
N PRO A 632 0.03 -68.87 -61.71
CA PRO A 632 -1.13 -69.74 -61.86
C PRO A 632 -1.40 -70.58 -60.61
N ALA A 633 -2.63 -71.12 -60.51
CA ALA A 633 -3.01 -72.00 -59.42
C ALA A 633 -2.20 -73.31 -59.43
N LYS A 634 -1.85 -73.81 -58.24
CA LYS A 634 -1.08 -75.02 -57.96
C LYS A 634 -1.91 -75.97 -57.07
N PRO A 635 -2.71 -76.85 -57.68
CA PRO A 635 -3.57 -77.79 -56.94
C PRO A 635 -2.81 -78.84 -56.12
N ASP A 636 -1.58 -79.16 -56.55
CA ASP A 636 -0.75 -80.21 -55.93
C ASP A 636 0.32 -79.65 -54.97
N PHE A 637 0.26 -78.35 -54.63
CA PHE A 637 1.27 -77.73 -53.79
C PHE A 637 1.12 -78.15 -52.33
N THR A 638 2.24 -78.52 -51.73
CA THR A 638 2.33 -78.86 -50.31
C THR A 638 3.60 -78.24 -49.75
N LEU A 639 3.62 -78.01 -48.44
CA LEU A 639 4.79 -77.53 -47.72
C LEU A 639 5.17 -78.56 -46.67
N LEU A 640 6.45 -78.90 -46.62
CA LEU A 640 7.03 -79.63 -45.50
C LEU A 640 7.53 -78.59 -44.51
N LEU A 641 6.92 -78.51 -43.33
CA LEU A 641 7.43 -77.65 -42.27
C LEU A 641 8.68 -78.30 -41.64
N SER A 642 9.56 -77.47 -41.06
CA SER A 642 10.86 -77.93 -40.53
C SER A 642 10.75 -78.97 -39.40
N ASP A 643 9.59 -79.10 -38.79
CA ASP A 643 9.22 -80.04 -37.73
C ASP A 643 8.52 -81.31 -38.25
N GLU A 644 8.23 -81.39 -39.55
CA GLU A 644 7.61 -82.53 -40.19
C GLU A 644 8.65 -83.42 -40.89
N THR A 645 8.53 -84.75 -40.76
CA THR A 645 9.46 -85.71 -41.38
C THR A 645 8.96 -86.29 -42.71
N VAL A 646 7.68 -86.11 -43.04
CA VAL A 646 7.06 -86.61 -44.27
C VAL A 646 6.16 -85.52 -44.84
N THR A 647 6.26 -85.27 -46.15
CA THR A 647 5.49 -84.23 -46.81
C THR A 647 3.99 -84.59 -46.82
N PRO A 648 3.11 -83.75 -46.25
CA PRO A 648 1.67 -83.98 -46.28
C PRO A 648 1.13 -84.03 -47.71
N ALA A 649 0.06 -84.78 -47.95
CA ALA A 649 -0.63 -84.76 -49.25
C ALA A 649 -1.39 -83.42 -49.42
N PRO A 650 -1.49 -82.87 -50.64
CA PRO A 650 -2.17 -81.60 -50.87
C PRO A 650 -3.65 -81.69 -50.54
N THR A 651 -4.17 -80.71 -49.81
CA THR A 651 -5.61 -80.65 -49.50
C THR A 651 -6.35 -80.15 -50.75
N PRO A 652 -7.09 -81.00 -51.49
CA PRO A 652 -7.71 -80.60 -52.75
C PRO A 652 -8.90 -79.68 -52.46
N THR A 653 -9.03 -78.62 -53.25
CA THR A 653 -10.19 -77.72 -53.19
C THR A 653 -11.14 -78.02 -54.34
N THR A 654 -11.05 -77.29 -55.46
CA THR A 654 -11.82 -77.47 -56.69
C THR A 654 -10.86 -77.82 -57.83
N PRO A 655 -11.24 -78.68 -58.80
CA PRO A 655 -10.34 -79.03 -59.92
C PRO A 655 -9.79 -77.80 -60.63
N GLY A 656 -8.46 -77.64 -60.62
CA GLY A 656 -7.75 -76.50 -61.21
C GLY A 656 -7.49 -75.30 -60.30
N ALA A 657 -7.94 -75.32 -59.03
CA ALA A 657 -7.65 -74.27 -58.03
C ALA A 657 -6.45 -74.62 -57.13
N ASP A 658 -5.89 -73.62 -56.41
CA ASP A 658 -4.82 -73.82 -55.42
C ASP A 658 -5.27 -74.84 -54.34
N SER A 659 -4.34 -75.67 -53.86
CA SER A 659 -4.55 -76.39 -52.58
C SER A 659 -4.72 -75.38 -51.44
N VAL A 660 -5.25 -75.82 -50.30
CA VAL A 660 -5.39 -74.95 -49.12
C VAL A 660 -4.03 -74.40 -48.68
N GLU A 661 -2.99 -75.22 -48.75
CA GLU A 661 -1.61 -74.85 -48.42
C GLU A 661 -1.06 -73.78 -49.37
N ALA A 662 -1.31 -73.92 -50.69
CA ALA A 662 -0.90 -72.91 -51.68
C ALA A 662 -1.60 -71.58 -51.47
N GLN A 663 -2.90 -71.60 -51.17
CA GLN A 663 -3.65 -70.37 -50.92
C GLN A 663 -3.11 -69.63 -49.70
N ASN A 664 -2.87 -70.34 -48.60
CA ASN A 664 -2.32 -69.75 -47.38
C ASN A 664 -0.90 -69.21 -47.59
N PHE A 665 -0.04 -69.96 -48.29
CA PHE A 665 1.32 -69.52 -48.60
C PHE A 665 1.32 -68.25 -49.46
N ARG A 666 0.43 -68.19 -50.46
CA ARG A 666 0.28 -67.01 -51.32
C ARG A 666 -0.17 -65.77 -50.54
N VAL A 667 -1.07 -65.93 -49.57
CA VAL A 667 -1.50 -64.83 -48.67
C VAL A 667 -0.33 -64.37 -47.79
N ALA A 668 0.39 -65.29 -47.16
CA ALA A 668 1.55 -64.96 -46.33
C ALA A 668 2.65 -64.25 -47.14
N MET A 669 2.89 -64.68 -48.38
CA MET A 669 3.85 -64.03 -49.28
C MET A 669 3.43 -62.60 -49.65
N LYS A 670 2.13 -62.36 -49.91
CA LYS A 670 1.60 -61.00 -50.14
C LYS A 670 1.86 -60.08 -48.96
N ASP A 671 1.58 -60.55 -47.75
CA ASP A 671 1.78 -59.77 -46.53
C ASP A 671 3.27 -59.48 -46.28
N PHE A 672 4.14 -60.46 -46.50
CA PHE A 672 5.58 -60.31 -46.35
C PHE A 672 6.15 -59.25 -47.31
N LEU A 673 5.83 -59.37 -48.61
CA LEU A 673 6.29 -58.41 -49.62
C LEU A 673 5.72 -57.00 -49.38
N GLY A 674 4.46 -56.90 -48.93
CA GLY A 674 3.85 -55.62 -48.55
C GLY A 674 4.60 -54.91 -47.42
N ARG A 675 5.21 -55.64 -46.48
CA ARG A 675 6.07 -55.07 -45.44
C ARG A 675 7.45 -54.67 -45.96
N MET A 676 8.04 -55.45 -46.86
CA MET A 676 9.35 -55.14 -47.45
C MET A 676 9.37 -53.87 -48.29
N VAL A 677 8.22 -53.46 -48.81
CA VAL A 677 8.02 -52.21 -49.57
C VAL A 677 8.19 -50.94 -48.71
N LEU A 678 8.00 -51.01 -47.39
CA LEU A 678 8.11 -49.85 -46.50
C LEU A 678 9.57 -49.51 -46.17
N GLN A 679 10.16 -48.53 -46.87
CA GLN A 679 11.48 -47.97 -46.52
C GLN A 679 11.36 -46.65 -45.74
N ALA A 680 12.10 -46.52 -44.63
CA ALA A 680 12.22 -45.27 -43.90
C ALA A 680 13.10 -44.27 -44.68
N VAL A 681 12.59 -43.05 -44.91
CA VAL A 681 13.36 -41.97 -45.53
C VAL A 681 14.33 -41.41 -44.48
N ASP A 682 15.63 -41.62 -44.68
CA ASP A 682 16.63 -40.97 -43.84
C ASP A 682 16.57 -39.44 -44.02
N PRO A 683 16.50 -38.65 -42.93
CA PRO A 683 16.46 -37.20 -43.04
C PRO A 683 17.78 -36.66 -43.61
N VAL A 684 17.68 -35.93 -44.72
CA VAL A 684 18.82 -35.27 -45.35
C VAL A 684 19.25 -34.08 -44.49
N ARG A 685 20.36 -34.21 -43.77
CA ARG A 685 20.95 -33.10 -43.00
C ARG A 685 21.62 -32.11 -43.94
N THR A 686 21.45 -30.81 -43.67
CA THR A 686 22.03 -29.72 -44.46
C THR A 686 23.15 -29.00 -43.70
N SER A 687 23.91 -28.15 -44.40
CA SER A 687 24.92 -27.30 -43.80
C SER A 687 24.28 -26.18 -42.96
N VAL A 688 24.97 -25.74 -41.90
CA VAL A 688 24.53 -24.63 -41.04
C VAL A 688 25.11 -23.31 -41.52
N ASP A 689 24.35 -22.21 -41.41
CA ASP A 689 24.86 -20.87 -41.68
C ASP A 689 25.72 -20.35 -40.52
N LEU A 690 27.02 -20.62 -40.62
CA LEU A 690 28.02 -20.20 -39.63
C LEU A 690 28.22 -18.67 -39.61
N GLY A 691 27.94 -17.97 -40.72
CA GLY A 691 28.04 -16.51 -40.80
C GLY A 691 26.93 -15.82 -40.02
N ASN A 692 25.69 -16.28 -40.18
CA ASN A 692 24.57 -15.84 -39.36
C ASN A 692 24.79 -16.22 -37.88
N ALA A 693 25.23 -17.45 -37.58
CA ALA A 693 25.54 -17.86 -36.21
C ALA A 693 26.59 -16.93 -35.56
N ASN A 694 27.69 -16.65 -36.25
CA ASN A 694 28.73 -15.72 -35.80
C ASN A 694 28.16 -14.31 -35.55
N THR A 695 27.34 -13.78 -36.47
CA THR A 695 26.72 -12.45 -36.33
C THR A 695 25.80 -12.39 -35.11
N LYS A 696 24.91 -13.37 -34.94
CA LYS A 696 23.99 -13.46 -33.79
C LYS A 696 24.74 -13.63 -32.47
N LEU A 697 25.82 -14.41 -32.45
CA LEU A 697 26.64 -14.61 -31.27
C LEU A 697 27.42 -13.35 -30.90
N ARG A 698 28.05 -12.67 -31.87
CA ARG A 698 28.72 -11.38 -31.68
C ARG A 698 27.78 -10.34 -31.10
N ASP A 699 26.56 -10.29 -31.60
CA ASP A 699 25.54 -9.37 -31.10
C ASP A 699 25.12 -9.72 -29.66
N ALA A 700 24.90 -11.00 -29.37
CA ALA A 700 24.47 -11.48 -28.06
C ALA A 700 25.54 -11.30 -26.96
N ILE A 701 26.83 -11.42 -27.30
CA ILE A 701 27.94 -11.21 -26.35
C ILE A 701 28.43 -9.76 -26.30
N ASN A 702 27.87 -8.86 -27.11
CA ASN A 702 28.26 -7.45 -27.11
C ASN A 702 28.02 -6.85 -25.71
N PRO A 703 29.06 -6.36 -25.01
CA PRO A 703 28.90 -5.86 -23.65
C PRO A 703 27.90 -4.72 -23.53
N TYR A 704 27.82 -3.85 -24.53
CA TYR A 704 26.86 -2.73 -24.58
C TYR A 704 25.40 -3.15 -24.82
N LYS A 705 25.13 -4.43 -25.08
CA LYS A 705 23.78 -5.00 -25.13
C LYS A 705 23.51 -5.94 -23.94
N ALA A 706 24.46 -6.82 -23.63
CA ALA A 706 24.30 -7.86 -22.62
C ALA A 706 24.26 -7.31 -21.18
N TYR A 707 25.11 -6.33 -20.85
CA TYR A 707 25.16 -5.77 -19.49
C TYR A 707 23.93 -4.92 -19.14
N PRO A 708 23.44 -4.02 -20.00
CA PRO A 708 22.17 -3.30 -19.76
C PRO A 708 20.99 -4.26 -19.51
N GLN A 709 20.85 -5.32 -20.32
CA GLN A 709 19.79 -6.33 -20.14
C GLN A 709 19.94 -7.11 -18.83
N ARG A 710 21.18 -7.44 -18.43
CA ARG A 710 21.46 -8.07 -17.14
C ARG A 710 21.13 -7.13 -15.98
N LEU A 711 21.49 -5.85 -16.08
CA LEU A 711 21.24 -4.85 -15.06
C LEU A 711 19.74 -4.63 -14.84
N ASN A 712 18.92 -4.55 -15.90
CA ASN A 712 17.46 -4.46 -15.82
C ASN A 712 16.77 -5.66 -15.11
N ARG A 713 17.49 -6.78 -14.94
CA ARG A 713 17.02 -7.93 -14.14
C ARG A 713 17.45 -7.84 -12.68
N LEU A 714 18.56 -7.18 -12.38
CA LEU A 714 19.12 -7.04 -11.04
C LEU A 714 18.56 -5.82 -10.30
N VAL A 715 18.37 -4.71 -11.01
CA VAL A 715 17.87 -3.45 -10.46
C VAL A 715 16.59 -3.07 -11.20
N LYS A 716 15.52 -2.82 -10.44
CA LYS A 716 14.22 -2.40 -10.98
C LYS A 716 14.07 -0.90 -10.78
N PHE A 717 13.80 -0.20 -11.88
CA PHE A 717 13.41 1.20 -11.88
C PHE A 717 11.92 1.32 -12.23
N PRO A 718 11.27 2.45 -11.90
CA PRO A 718 9.96 2.79 -12.42
C PRO A 718 9.91 2.68 -13.95
N SER A 719 8.74 2.35 -14.51
CA SER A 719 8.57 2.01 -15.93
C SER A 719 9.04 3.08 -16.93
N TYR A 720 9.11 4.34 -16.50
CA TYR A 720 9.61 5.47 -17.30
C TYR A 720 11.15 5.56 -17.38
N ILE A 721 11.90 4.87 -16.51
CA ILE A 721 13.36 4.78 -16.57
C ILE A 721 13.74 3.37 -17.07
N LYS A 722 14.46 3.31 -18.20
CA LYS A 722 14.98 2.06 -18.76
C LYS A 722 16.50 2.16 -18.89
N LEU A 723 17.21 1.24 -18.25
CA LEU A 723 18.66 1.11 -18.35
C LEU A 723 19.02 0.20 -19.52
N ASP A 724 18.44 0.42 -20.69
CA ASP A 724 18.58 -0.42 -21.88
C ASP A 724 19.82 -0.08 -22.73
N ALA A 725 20.39 1.11 -22.52
CA ALA A 725 21.55 1.60 -23.25
C ALA A 725 22.66 2.08 -22.29
N PRO A 726 23.96 1.92 -22.64
CA PRO A 726 25.09 2.31 -21.80
C PRO A 726 25.05 3.75 -21.27
N GLU A 727 24.67 4.70 -22.12
CA GLU A 727 24.57 6.13 -21.80
C GLU A 727 23.43 6.45 -20.83
N LYS A 728 22.46 5.56 -20.70
CA LYS A 728 21.37 5.68 -19.72
C LYS A 728 21.67 4.96 -18.42
N ILE A 729 22.81 4.28 -18.29
CA ILE A 729 23.21 3.71 -17.01
C ILE A 729 23.80 4.84 -16.17
N PHE A 730 23.09 5.25 -15.13
CA PHE A 730 23.54 6.23 -14.15
C PHE A 730 23.13 5.76 -12.74
N PRO A 731 23.85 6.18 -11.68
CA PRO A 731 23.42 5.93 -10.32
C PRO A 731 22.02 6.50 -10.06
N ALA A 732 21.15 5.74 -9.40
CA ALA A 732 19.92 6.25 -8.84
C ALA A 732 20.24 7.36 -7.83
N MET A 733 19.81 8.57 -8.14
CA MET A 733 19.82 9.69 -7.20
C MET A 733 18.48 9.67 -6.48
N ALA A 734 18.53 9.68 -5.16
CA ALA A 734 17.36 9.69 -4.32
C ALA A 734 17.53 10.79 -3.30
N TYR A 735 16.44 11.36 -2.85
CA TYR A 735 16.44 12.34 -1.80
C TYR A 735 15.55 11.85 -0.68
N PRO A 736 15.91 12.15 0.58
CA PRO A 736 15.04 11.82 1.69
C PRO A 736 13.80 12.72 1.63
N ASP A 737 12.63 12.18 1.95
CA ASP A 737 11.41 12.96 2.20
C ASP A 737 11.14 12.99 3.71
N PHE A 738 11.02 14.21 4.26
CA PHE A 738 10.73 14.42 5.67
C PHE A 738 9.30 14.93 5.85
N GLU A 739 8.55 14.26 6.73
CA GLU A 739 7.20 14.63 7.15
C GLU A 739 7.19 15.48 8.43
N ASP A 740 8.37 15.92 8.89
CA ASP A 740 8.51 16.79 10.05
C ASP A 740 7.87 18.17 9.77
N PRO A 741 7.02 18.70 10.67
CA PRO A 741 6.42 20.02 10.48
C PRO A 741 7.46 21.11 10.76
N MET A 742 7.93 21.76 9.70
CA MET A 742 9.12 22.61 9.79
C MET A 742 8.90 23.96 10.49
N TYR A 743 7.67 24.36 10.80
CA TYR A 743 7.42 25.52 11.66
C TYR A 743 7.97 25.33 13.08
N LYS A 744 8.05 24.09 13.60
CA LYS A 744 8.59 23.81 14.94
C LYS A 744 10.05 24.22 15.06
N GLY A 745 10.84 23.99 14.00
CA GLY A 745 12.24 24.44 13.94
C GLY A 745 12.39 25.96 14.06
N LEU A 746 11.42 26.74 13.58
CA LEU A 746 11.39 28.20 13.79
C LEU A 746 11.08 28.55 15.25
N CYS A 747 10.05 27.92 15.83
CA CYS A 747 9.68 28.13 17.23
C CYS A 747 10.82 27.77 18.19
N ASP A 748 11.58 26.71 17.90
CA ASP A 748 12.77 26.27 18.66
C ASP A 748 13.92 27.30 18.64
N ILE A 749 13.93 28.22 17.68
CA ILE A 749 14.83 29.38 17.67
C ILE A 749 14.18 30.50 18.49
N SER A 750 12.96 30.88 18.10
CA SER A 750 12.12 31.82 18.84
C SER A 750 10.69 31.81 18.29
N ASN A 751 9.70 31.75 19.18
CA ASN A 751 8.27 31.83 18.83
C ASN A 751 7.94 33.10 18.01
N GLU A 752 8.66 34.19 18.24
CA GLU A 752 8.52 35.47 17.53
C GLU A 752 8.96 35.42 16.05
N LEU A 753 9.60 34.34 15.60
CA LEU A 753 9.94 34.15 14.17
C LEU A 753 8.77 33.58 13.37
N LEU A 754 7.88 32.81 14.01
CA LEU A 754 6.68 32.31 13.35
C LEU A 754 5.65 33.42 13.19
N LEU A 755 5.40 34.14 14.29
CA LEU A 755 4.45 35.23 14.38
C LEU A 755 5.07 36.33 15.26
N PRO A 756 5.64 37.41 14.68
CA PRO A 756 6.14 38.52 15.47
C PRO A 756 5.04 39.24 16.28
N ASN A 757 5.44 39.84 17.41
CA ASN A 757 4.60 40.57 18.36
C ASN A 757 3.49 39.72 19.02
N LEU A 758 3.79 38.48 19.42
CA LEU A 758 2.83 37.58 20.08
C LEU A 758 2.18 38.19 21.33
N LYS A 759 2.94 39.02 22.06
CA LYS A 759 2.46 39.73 23.26
C LYS A 759 1.24 40.63 23.01
N LEU A 760 0.97 41.00 21.76
CA LEU A 760 -0.18 41.84 21.39
C LEU A 760 -1.48 41.04 21.27
N ILE A 761 -1.42 39.71 21.26
CA ILE A 761 -2.60 38.83 21.30
C ILE A 761 -3.01 38.68 22.77
N PRO A 762 -4.13 39.25 23.25
CA PRO A 762 -4.53 39.12 24.66
C PRO A 762 -4.89 37.68 25.04
N GLU A 763 -4.94 37.38 26.34
CA GLU A 763 -5.51 36.11 26.81
C GLU A 763 -7.00 36.02 26.43
N ASN A 764 -7.50 34.79 26.28
CA ASN A 764 -8.88 34.49 25.88
C ASN A 764 -9.32 35.20 24.58
N THR A 765 -8.48 35.15 23.55
CA THR A 765 -8.76 35.79 22.25
C THR A 765 -9.06 34.74 21.19
N ILE A 766 -10.12 34.97 20.40
CA ILE A 766 -10.36 34.30 19.12
C ILE A 766 -10.31 35.35 18.00
N SER A 767 -9.53 35.09 16.96
CA SER A 767 -9.33 36.05 15.86
C SER A 767 -8.89 35.38 14.57
N LEU A 768 -8.84 36.16 13.48
CA LEU A 768 -8.45 35.70 12.15
C LEU A 768 -7.12 36.35 11.72
N LEU A 769 -6.24 35.52 11.19
CA LEU A 769 -4.94 35.87 10.62
C LEU A 769 -4.86 35.34 9.19
N LYS A 770 -3.80 35.70 8.48
CA LYS A 770 -3.49 35.17 7.15
C LYS A 770 -2.06 34.67 7.03
N THR A 771 -1.87 33.66 6.19
CA THR A 771 -0.54 33.13 5.87
C THR A 771 0.28 34.10 5.02
N ASN A 772 1.60 34.01 5.17
CA ASN A 772 2.58 34.71 4.35
C ASN A 772 3.34 33.71 3.47
N GLN A 773 2.75 33.37 2.33
CA GLN A 773 3.31 32.35 1.44
C GLN A 773 4.75 32.65 0.96
N PRO A 774 5.12 33.90 0.61
CA PRO A 774 6.51 34.24 0.29
C PRO A 774 7.51 33.94 1.42
N PHE A 775 7.12 34.13 2.68
CA PHE A 775 7.95 33.77 3.83
C PHE A 775 8.12 32.25 3.90
N ILE A 776 7.03 31.49 3.80
CA ILE A 776 7.04 30.03 3.89
C ILE A 776 7.92 29.46 2.77
N GLU A 777 7.71 29.88 1.52
CA GLU A 777 8.54 29.44 0.39
C GLU A 777 10.02 29.76 0.59
N SER A 778 10.33 30.97 1.07
CA SER A 778 11.72 31.37 1.31
C SER A 778 12.39 30.52 2.39
N TYR A 779 11.71 30.31 3.52
CA TYR A 779 12.18 29.45 4.61
C TYR A 779 12.40 28.00 4.13
N MET A 780 11.45 27.45 3.38
CA MET A 780 11.54 26.09 2.84
C MET A 780 12.66 25.95 1.80
N VAL A 781 12.89 26.96 0.95
CA VAL A 781 14.04 26.97 0.03
C VAL A 781 15.35 27.00 0.80
N GLY A 782 15.43 27.76 1.89
CA GLY A 782 16.60 27.81 2.78
C GLY A 782 16.94 26.47 3.44
N LEU A 783 15.91 25.78 3.96
CA LEU A 783 16.02 24.42 4.51
C LEU A 783 16.58 23.44 3.46
N ASN A 784 15.98 23.41 2.28
CA ASN A 784 16.38 22.47 1.23
C ASN A 784 17.75 22.82 0.63
N HIS A 785 18.10 24.10 0.55
CA HIS A 785 19.43 24.54 0.12
C HIS A 785 20.51 23.98 1.04
N GLU A 786 20.35 24.13 2.36
CA GLU A 786 21.35 23.64 3.31
C GLU A 786 21.36 22.11 3.39
N MET A 787 20.18 21.48 3.37
CA MET A 787 20.09 20.03 3.36
C MET A 787 20.75 19.42 2.12
N GLY A 788 20.58 20.04 0.94
CA GLY A 788 21.26 19.60 -0.28
C GLY A 788 22.78 19.63 -0.13
N ARG A 789 23.33 20.69 0.49
CA ARG A 789 24.77 20.82 0.79
C ARG A 789 25.25 19.75 1.77
N GLU A 790 24.51 19.51 2.85
CA GLU A 790 24.86 18.47 3.84
C GLU A 790 24.80 17.07 3.24
N LEU A 791 23.77 16.76 2.44
CA LEU A 791 23.67 15.49 1.72
C LEU A 791 24.87 15.29 0.80
N LEU A 792 25.26 16.31 0.03
CA LEU A 792 26.45 16.24 -0.83
C LEU A 792 27.73 16.06 -0.01
N TRP A 793 27.92 16.84 1.05
CA TRP A 793 29.08 16.79 1.94
C TRP A 793 29.25 15.40 2.59
N ARG A 794 28.14 14.75 2.94
CA ARG A 794 28.12 13.40 3.54
C ARG A 794 28.13 12.27 2.51
N GLU A 795 28.41 12.57 1.23
CA GLU A 795 28.42 11.63 0.11
C GLU A 795 27.08 10.88 -0.11
N TYR A 796 25.97 11.47 0.33
CA TYR A 796 24.63 10.94 0.06
C TYR A 796 24.33 11.08 -1.46
N PRO A 797 23.64 10.10 -2.09
CA PRO A 797 23.39 10.12 -3.53
C PRO A 797 22.37 11.21 -3.94
N THR A 798 22.82 12.45 -4.13
CA THR A 798 21.99 13.61 -4.48
C THR A 798 22.61 14.45 -5.60
N ASP A 799 21.78 15.16 -6.37
CA ASP A 799 22.17 16.25 -7.29
C ASP A 799 21.82 17.65 -6.74
N GLU A 800 21.48 17.76 -5.45
CA GLU A 800 21.14 19.00 -4.72
C GLU A 800 19.90 19.76 -5.22
N ARG A 801 19.13 19.17 -6.16
CA ARG A 801 17.89 19.74 -6.73
C ARG A 801 16.59 19.33 -6.02
N PRO A 802 16.48 18.13 -5.44
CA PRO A 802 15.22 17.70 -4.85
C PRO A 802 14.85 18.45 -3.58
N SER A 803 13.59 18.34 -3.18
CA SER A 803 13.04 19.05 -2.03
C SER A 803 12.71 18.05 -0.92
N SER A 804 13.67 17.85 -0.01
CA SER A 804 13.53 16.98 1.16
C SER A 804 12.53 17.48 2.20
N PHE A 805 12.39 18.80 2.33
CA PHE A 805 11.43 19.43 3.22
C PHE A 805 10.36 20.11 2.38
N ARG A 806 9.11 19.67 2.51
CA ARG A 806 7.96 20.27 1.80
C ARG A 806 6.76 20.54 2.69
N GLN A 807 6.82 20.10 3.95
CA GLN A 807 5.77 20.30 4.93
C GLN A 807 6.21 21.33 5.96
N PHE A 808 5.57 22.48 5.94
CA PHE A 808 5.76 23.55 6.90
C PHE A 808 4.86 23.36 8.12
N TRP A 809 3.57 23.05 7.92
CA TRP A 809 2.56 22.98 9.00
C TRP A 809 2.38 21.55 9.57
N ASP A 810 1.78 21.43 10.77
CA ASP A 810 1.38 20.11 11.30
C ASP A 810 0.05 19.67 10.70
N VAL A 811 0.00 18.44 10.19
CA VAL A 811 -1.23 17.83 9.65
C VAL A 811 -1.71 16.66 10.51
N LYS A 812 -1.00 16.32 11.59
CA LYS A 812 -1.34 15.17 12.42
C LYS A 812 -2.61 15.46 13.24
N GLY A 813 -3.56 14.52 13.20
CA GLY A 813 -4.83 14.65 13.93
C GLY A 813 -5.75 15.72 13.38
N VAL A 814 -5.55 16.15 12.14
CA VAL A 814 -6.50 16.98 11.38
C VAL A 814 -7.51 16.06 10.72
N ILE A 815 -8.79 16.30 10.93
CA ILE A 815 -9.88 15.51 10.36
C ILE A 815 -10.09 15.99 8.92
N ARG A 816 -10.13 15.05 7.97
CA ARG A 816 -10.54 15.31 6.59
C ARG A 816 -11.64 14.34 6.17
N PRO A 817 -12.61 14.77 5.35
CA PRO A 817 -13.57 13.88 4.73
C PRO A 817 -12.84 12.73 4.02
N LYS A 818 -13.46 11.53 3.96
CA LYS A 818 -12.87 10.38 3.25
C LYS A 818 -12.76 10.71 1.76
N GLU A 819 -11.55 10.99 1.30
CA GLU A 819 -11.26 11.17 -0.13
C GLU A 819 -10.92 9.81 -0.76
N ASN A 820 -11.44 9.52 -1.95
CA ASN A 820 -11.07 8.36 -2.76
C ASN A 820 -9.67 8.52 -3.39
N LYS A 821 -8.66 8.81 -2.57
CA LYS A 821 -7.27 8.99 -2.97
C LYS A 821 -6.40 7.88 -2.39
N SER A 822 -5.36 7.49 -3.13
CA SER A 822 -4.33 6.58 -2.63
C SER A 822 -3.53 7.25 -1.50
N GLU A 823 -2.88 6.43 -0.66
CA GLU A 823 -2.06 6.91 0.45
C GLU A 823 -0.94 7.86 -0.02
N ALA A 824 -0.39 7.65 -1.22
CA ALA A 824 0.63 8.51 -1.81
C ALA A 824 0.07 9.88 -2.23
N GLU A 825 -1.13 9.92 -2.79
CA GLU A 825 -1.82 11.16 -3.17
C GLU A 825 -2.23 11.97 -1.94
N LEU A 826 -2.64 11.30 -0.85
CA LEU A 826 -2.92 11.96 0.43
C LEU A 826 -1.65 12.55 1.05
N ARG A 827 -0.54 11.79 1.07
CA ARG A 827 0.77 12.31 1.55
C ARG A 827 1.22 13.54 0.78
N GLU A 828 1.02 13.55 -0.53
CA GLU A 828 1.37 14.70 -1.38
C GLU A 828 0.45 15.90 -1.10
N ALA A 829 -0.85 15.68 -0.91
CA ALA A 829 -1.81 16.73 -0.57
C ALA A 829 -1.52 17.42 0.78
N TYR A 830 -0.80 16.76 1.68
CA TYR A 830 -0.37 17.35 2.95
C TYR A 830 0.84 18.28 2.83
N LYS A 831 1.60 18.23 1.73
CA LYS A 831 2.76 19.12 1.56
C LYS A 831 2.30 20.56 1.30
N ASP A 832 3.03 21.53 1.82
CA ASP A 832 2.73 22.96 1.73
C ASP A 832 3.25 23.60 0.44
N ILE A 833 4.34 23.06 -0.11
CA ILE A 833 4.96 23.56 -1.34
C ILE A 833 5.10 22.48 -2.40
N LYS A 834 4.98 22.88 -3.68
CA LYS A 834 5.33 22.02 -4.83
C LYS A 834 6.84 21.73 -4.79
N PRO A 835 7.35 20.63 -5.39
CA PRO A 835 8.79 20.39 -5.43
C PRO A 835 9.52 21.59 -6.07
N ILE A 836 10.54 22.13 -5.40
CA ILE A 836 11.15 23.42 -5.79
C ILE A 836 11.75 23.33 -7.20
N HIS A 837 12.29 22.18 -7.58
CA HIS A 837 12.86 21.96 -8.92
C HIS A 837 11.81 21.97 -10.05
N THR A 838 10.51 21.85 -9.74
CA THR A 838 9.43 21.96 -10.73
C THR A 838 8.88 23.37 -10.85
N TRP A 839 9.31 24.31 -9.99
CA TRP A 839 8.87 25.70 -10.06
C TRP A 839 9.35 26.35 -11.37
N PRO A 840 8.45 26.94 -12.18
CA PRO A 840 8.87 27.65 -13.38
C PRO A 840 9.84 28.77 -13.02
N VAL A 841 11.02 28.83 -13.65
CA VAL A 841 11.99 29.92 -13.35
C VAL A 841 11.40 31.31 -13.60
N SER A 842 10.38 31.43 -14.46
CA SER A 842 9.66 32.67 -14.74
C SER A 842 8.54 33.01 -13.72
N SER A 843 8.22 32.12 -12.77
CA SER A 843 7.21 32.40 -11.75
C SER A 843 7.74 33.38 -10.70
N THR A 844 6.84 33.92 -9.89
CA THR A 844 7.13 34.81 -8.76
C THR A 844 7.05 34.05 -7.45
N LEU A 845 7.71 34.58 -6.41
CA LEU A 845 7.66 34.00 -5.08
C LEU A 845 6.26 34.15 -4.47
N GLY A 846 5.78 33.13 -3.76
CA GLY A 846 4.44 33.09 -3.16
C GLY A 846 3.37 32.41 -4.00
N ARG A 847 3.72 31.88 -5.19
CA ARG A 847 2.80 31.27 -6.18
C ARG A 847 2.90 29.73 -6.23
N HIS A 848 3.52 29.11 -5.23
CA HIS A 848 3.87 27.69 -5.23
C HIS A 848 3.24 26.89 -4.09
N ASN A 849 2.13 27.39 -3.52
CA ASN A 849 1.32 26.64 -2.58
C ASN A 849 0.82 25.35 -3.25
N ASN A 850 1.03 24.21 -2.60
CA ASN A 850 0.61 22.91 -3.12
C ASN A 850 -0.82 22.54 -2.71
N ARG A 851 -1.36 23.21 -1.68
CA ARG A 851 -2.72 22.98 -1.18
C ARG A 851 -3.77 23.81 -1.91
N ASP A 852 -3.34 24.84 -2.62
CA ASP A 852 -4.20 25.68 -3.45
C ASP A 852 -4.06 25.29 -4.93
N ALA A 853 -5.20 25.13 -5.60
CA ALA A 853 -5.28 24.80 -7.02
C ALA A 853 -4.81 25.97 -7.91
N GLU A 854 -5.07 27.20 -7.50
CA GLU A 854 -4.63 28.41 -8.22
C GLU A 854 -3.18 28.78 -7.87
N GLY A 855 -2.71 28.35 -6.70
CA GLY A 855 -1.32 28.45 -6.24
C GLY A 855 -0.98 29.74 -5.49
N ASP A 856 -1.97 30.62 -5.30
CA ASP A 856 -1.78 32.06 -5.15
C ASP A 856 -2.50 32.65 -3.92
N ALA A 857 -3.41 31.89 -3.28
CA ALA A 857 -4.26 32.43 -2.23
C ALA A 857 -3.56 32.48 -0.86
N GLU A 858 -3.57 33.66 -0.24
CA GLU A 858 -3.35 33.81 1.20
C GLU A 858 -4.43 32.99 1.93
N GLN A 859 -4.02 31.94 2.63
CA GLN A 859 -4.93 31.12 3.42
C GLN A 859 -5.26 31.80 4.75
N LEU A 860 -6.53 31.76 5.12
CA LEU A 860 -7.03 32.18 6.42
C LEU A 860 -6.54 31.23 7.52
N VAL A 861 -6.18 31.82 8.66
CA VAL A 861 -5.73 31.11 9.86
C VAL A 861 -6.54 31.60 11.06
N LEU A 862 -7.34 30.72 11.66
CA LEU A 862 -8.00 30.99 12.94
C LEU A 862 -6.96 30.86 14.07
N VAL A 863 -6.85 31.90 14.90
CA VAL A 863 -6.04 31.86 16.13
C VAL A 863 -6.94 31.80 17.34
N ILE A 864 -6.64 30.87 18.26
CA ILE A 864 -7.30 30.76 19.56
C ILE A 864 -6.21 30.80 20.63
N ARG A 865 -6.29 31.79 21.52
CA ARG A 865 -5.46 31.91 22.70
C ARG A 865 -6.32 31.80 23.96
N GLY A 866 -6.10 30.79 24.80
CA GLY A 866 -6.83 30.65 26.05
C GLY A 866 -6.67 29.27 26.71
N GLU A 867 -7.24 29.11 27.90
CA GLU A 867 -7.15 27.85 28.66
C GLU A 867 -7.98 26.72 28.05
N LEU A 868 -8.99 27.06 27.23
CA LEU A 868 -9.89 26.11 26.56
C LEU A 868 -9.13 24.96 25.90
N LEU A 869 -8.21 25.26 24.98
CA LEU A 869 -7.53 24.25 24.18
C LEU A 869 -6.37 23.55 24.90
N LYS A 870 -6.03 23.99 26.13
CA LYS A 870 -5.15 23.24 27.04
C LYS A 870 -5.95 22.17 27.79
N ARG A 871 -7.13 22.52 28.29
CA ARG A 871 -8.01 21.62 29.05
C ARG A 871 -8.75 20.65 28.14
N TYR A 872 -9.16 21.11 26.96
CA TYR A 872 -9.83 20.35 25.92
C TYR A 872 -8.97 20.32 24.64
N PRO A 873 -7.87 19.54 24.62
CA PRO A 873 -6.96 19.51 23.47
C PRO A 873 -7.58 18.89 22.20
N ASN A 874 -8.65 18.11 22.36
CA ASN A 874 -9.34 17.40 21.28
C ASN A 874 -10.60 18.15 20.78
N THR A 875 -10.82 19.40 21.17
CA THR A 875 -11.95 20.21 20.67
C THR A 875 -12.03 20.18 19.14
N LEU A 876 -13.24 19.93 18.61
CA LEU A 876 -13.51 19.95 17.19
C LEU A 876 -13.65 21.40 16.73
N ILE A 877 -12.87 21.76 15.71
CA ILE A 877 -12.85 23.10 15.14
C ILE A 877 -13.07 22.97 13.65
N PHE A 878 -14.07 23.67 13.13
CA PHE A 878 -14.42 23.70 11.70
C PHE A 878 -15.09 25.03 11.36
N ALA A 879 -15.27 25.29 10.07
CA ALA A 879 -16.02 26.43 9.59
C ALA A 879 -17.28 25.96 8.85
N GLN A 880 -18.39 26.65 9.05
CA GLN A 880 -19.65 26.41 8.36
C GLN A 880 -20.09 27.66 7.61
N LYS A 881 -20.58 27.49 6.39
CA LYS A 881 -21.12 28.59 5.58
C LYS A 881 -22.31 29.21 6.30
N ALA A 882 -22.32 30.54 6.42
CA ALA A 882 -23.45 31.25 7.01
C ALA A 882 -24.67 31.21 6.09
N LEU A 883 -25.85 31.01 6.69
CA LEU A 883 -27.15 30.98 6.02
C LEU A 883 -27.96 32.22 6.39
N ALA A 884 -28.93 32.58 5.54
CA ALA A 884 -29.81 33.70 5.82
C ALA A 884 -30.68 33.40 7.04
N GLY A 885 -30.88 34.41 7.91
CA GLY A 885 -31.82 34.31 9.02
C GLY A 885 -33.28 34.17 8.55
N ALA A 886 -34.19 33.94 9.50
CA ALA A 886 -35.61 33.70 9.21
C ALA A 886 -36.26 34.87 8.45
N THR A 887 -35.78 36.09 8.68
CA THR A 887 -36.15 37.30 7.96
C THR A 887 -34.90 38.02 7.39
N PRO A 888 -35.05 38.89 6.39
CA PRO A 888 -33.91 39.61 5.79
C PRO A 888 -33.14 40.53 6.75
N ASP A 889 -33.73 40.89 7.88
CA ASP A 889 -33.12 41.74 8.91
C ASP A 889 -32.48 40.94 10.05
N ASP A 890 -32.64 39.60 10.06
CA ASP A 890 -32.04 38.74 11.07
C ASP A 890 -30.57 38.48 10.75
N ASP A 891 -29.77 38.33 11.82
CA ASP A 891 -28.37 37.95 11.69
C ASP A 891 -28.23 36.57 11.00
N PRO A 892 -27.15 36.34 10.24
CA PRO A 892 -26.90 35.03 9.64
C PRO A 892 -26.86 33.91 10.68
N VAL A 893 -27.29 32.72 10.31
CA VAL A 893 -27.38 31.56 11.19
C VAL A 893 -26.58 30.36 10.66
N ILE A 894 -26.35 29.38 11.53
CA ILE A 894 -25.84 28.06 11.17
C ILE A 894 -26.99 27.05 11.04
N ASP A 895 -26.75 25.95 10.35
CA ASP A 895 -27.69 24.82 10.25
C ASP A 895 -27.09 23.58 10.91
N LEU A 896 -27.84 22.98 11.82
CA LEU A 896 -27.41 21.80 12.56
C LEU A 896 -27.73 20.49 11.81
N ASP A 897 -28.64 20.53 10.84
CA ASP A 897 -29.22 19.36 10.18
C ASP A 897 -28.90 19.33 8.67
N LEU A 898 -27.61 19.29 8.34
CA LEU A 898 -27.15 19.29 6.96
C LEU A 898 -27.31 17.91 6.28
N SER A 899 -27.76 17.91 5.02
CA SER A 899 -27.68 16.72 4.16
C SER A 899 -26.24 16.34 3.83
N ASP A 900 -26.00 15.10 3.37
CA ASP A 900 -24.68 14.62 2.92
C ASP A 900 -23.97 15.57 1.95
N THR A 901 -24.72 16.12 0.99
CA THR A 901 -24.19 17.02 -0.04
C THR A 901 -23.88 18.41 0.51
N GLU A 902 -24.68 18.88 1.46
CA GLU A 902 -24.45 20.17 2.11
C GLU A 902 -23.28 20.07 3.08
N PHE A 903 -23.12 18.95 3.78
CA PHE A 903 -21.98 18.70 4.64
C PHE A 903 -20.64 18.80 3.87
N GLU A 904 -20.54 18.21 2.68
CA GLU A 904 -19.30 18.25 1.88
C GLU A 904 -18.96 19.64 1.34
N THR A 905 -19.97 20.50 1.16
CA THR A 905 -19.81 21.80 0.50
C THR A 905 -19.78 22.97 1.49
N GLN A 906 -20.67 22.94 2.48
CA GLN A 906 -20.88 23.99 3.47
C GLN A 906 -20.00 23.85 4.71
N LEU A 907 -19.33 22.71 4.94
CA LEU A 907 -18.35 22.57 6.02
C LEU A 907 -16.92 22.54 5.48
N LYS A 908 -16.05 23.25 6.18
CA LYS A 908 -14.61 23.26 5.93
C LYS A 908 -13.88 22.90 7.22
N PHE A 909 -13.16 21.79 7.20
CA PHE A 909 -12.26 21.43 8.29
C PHE A 909 -10.89 22.11 8.11
N PRO A 910 -10.13 22.32 9.20
CA PRO A 910 -8.77 22.83 9.10
C PRO A 910 -7.95 21.97 8.15
N LEU A 911 -7.11 22.60 7.31
CA LEU A 911 -6.15 21.92 6.46
C LEU A 911 -4.91 21.47 7.23
N TYR A 912 -4.58 22.22 8.28
CA TYR A 912 -3.41 22.07 9.15
C TYR A 912 -3.61 22.80 10.47
N LYS A 913 -2.71 22.51 11.42
CA LYS A 913 -2.61 23.23 12.69
C LYS A 913 -1.18 23.60 13.04
N ALA A 914 -1.03 24.60 13.89
CA ALA A 914 0.21 24.93 14.55
C ALA A 914 -0.05 25.33 16.00
N GLU A 915 0.95 25.16 16.86
CA GLU A 915 0.86 25.57 18.26
C GLU A 915 2.11 26.34 18.68
N ILE A 916 1.90 27.36 19.52
CA ILE A 916 2.94 28.03 20.28
C ILE A 916 2.60 27.81 21.76
N ALA A 917 3.44 27.05 22.45
CA ALA A 917 3.26 26.79 23.87
C ALA A 917 3.29 28.11 24.68
N PRO A 918 2.47 28.25 25.73
CA PRO A 918 1.60 27.20 26.30
C PRO A 918 0.15 27.19 25.78
N ASP A 919 -0.36 28.25 25.17
CA ASP A 919 -1.81 28.51 25.05
C ASP A 919 -2.30 29.02 23.68
N ILE A 920 -1.44 29.11 22.66
CA ILE A 920 -1.82 29.65 21.35
C ILE A 920 -1.89 28.52 20.32
N LYS A 921 -3.04 28.34 19.69
CA LYS A 921 -3.22 27.40 18.58
C LYS A 921 -3.71 28.12 17.33
N PHE A 922 -3.26 27.63 16.19
CA PHE A 922 -3.58 28.13 14.86
C PHE A 922 -4.20 27.01 14.01
N PHE A 923 -5.26 27.33 13.28
CA PHE A 923 -5.96 26.40 12.39
C PHE A 923 -6.13 27.04 11.02
N GLY A 924 -5.52 26.46 9.99
CA GLY A 924 -5.59 27.01 8.63
C GLY A 924 -6.77 26.45 7.85
N PHE A 925 -7.47 27.29 7.09
CA PHE A 925 -8.64 26.90 6.30
C PHE A 925 -8.44 27.20 4.82
N ASP A 926 -9.17 26.48 3.97
CA ASP A 926 -9.25 26.72 2.53
C ASP A 926 -10.21 27.88 2.21
N LEU A 927 -9.92 29.05 2.78
CA LEU A 927 -10.69 30.29 2.65
C LEU A 927 -9.74 31.47 2.64
N THR A 928 -10.11 32.55 1.94
CA THR A 928 -9.49 33.87 2.12
C THR A 928 -10.21 34.66 3.22
N ILE A 929 -9.58 35.72 3.73
CA ILE A 929 -10.21 36.63 4.71
C ILE A 929 -11.52 37.21 4.14
N GLU A 930 -11.54 37.51 2.84
CA GLU A 930 -12.68 38.20 2.22
C GLU A 930 -13.83 37.25 1.88
N GLN A 931 -13.51 35.98 1.58
CA GLN A 931 -14.51 34.91 1.49
C GLN A 931 -15.14 34.62 2.85
N ALA A 932 -14.33 34.52 3.90
CA ALA A 932 -14.82 34.28 5.26
C ALA A 932 -15.70 35.43 5.77
N ARG A 933 -15.31 36.69 5.47
CA ARG A 933 -16.08 37.90 5.79
C ARG A 933 -17.41 37.97 5.02
N GLY A 934 -17.46 37.41 3.81
CA GLY A 934 -18.58 37.52 2.89
C GLY A 934 -18.48 38.66 1.87
N THR A 935 -17.38 39.41 1.83
CA THR A 935 -17.17 40.46 0.82
C THR A 935 -16.84 39.91 -0.57
N GLU A 936 -16.20 38.74 -0.64
CA GLU A 936 -15.98 37.99 -1.88
C GLU A 936 -16.84 36.70 -1.89
N LEU A 937 -17.31 36.30 -3.08
CA LEU A 937 -18.06 35.06 -3.23
C LEU A 937 -17.13 33.86 -2.98
N THR A 938 -17.62 32.91 -2.18
CA THR A 938 -16.95 31.61 -2.06
C THR A 938 -17.31 30.74 -3.27
N PRO A 939 -16.35 30.09 -3.94
CA PRO A 939 -16.63 29.21 -5.08
C PRO A 939 -17.71 28.17 -4.75
N GLY A 940 -18.74 28.08 -5.60
CA GLY A 940 -19.89 27.18 -5.38
C GLY A 940 -21.08 27.82 -4.65
N PHE A 941 -20.95 29.07 -4.17
CA PHE A 941 -22.01 29.82 -3.49
C PHE A 941 -22.33 31.13 -4.21
N THR A 942 -23.58 31.60 -4.09
CA THR A 942 -24.06 32.84 -4.75
C THR A 942 -24.32 34.00 -3.79
N ASP A 943 -24.22 33.76 -2.48
CA ASP A 943 -24.48 34.74 -1.44
C ASP A 943 -23.19 35.28 -0.79
N HIS A 944 -23.33 36.43 -0.12
CA HIS A 944 -22.26 37.18 0.55
C HIS A 944 -22.34 37.08 2.08
N LEU A 945 -22.89 35.99 2.61
CA LEU A 945 -23.16 35.89 4.06
C LEU A 945 -21.94 35.52 4.90
N GLY A 946 -20.81 35.14 4.28
CA GLY A 946 -19.60 34.76 5.02
C GLY A 946 -19.66 33.38 5.67
N TRP A 947 -18.82 33.17 6.68
CA TRP A 947 -18.57 31.89 7.35
C TRP A 947 -18.53 32.04 8.88
N PHE A 948 -19.08 31.06 9.58
CA PHE A 948 -18.93 30.87 11.02
C PHE A 948 -17.77 29.95 11.34
N PHE A 949 -17.00 30.27 12.38
CA PHE A 949 -16.00 29.38 12.95
C PHE A 949 -16.57 28.74 14.20
N ILE A 950 -16.64 27.41 14.19
CA ILE A 950 -17.32 26.61 15.19
C ILE A 950 -16.28 25.92 16.07
N ILE A 951 -16.49 26.03 17.38
CA ILE A 951 -15.74 25.34 18.43
C ILE A 951 -16.72 24.40 19.12
N GLN A 952 -16.48 23.10 19.02
CA GLN A 952 -17.39 22.07 19.52
C GLN A 952 -16.66 21.05 20.40
N GLU A 953 -17.28 20.67 21.51
CA GLU A 953 -16.83 19.51 22.29
C GLU A 953 -17.03 18.21 21.49
N ILE A 954 -16.14 17.22 21.64
CA ILE A 954 -16.27 15.96 20.89
C ILE A 954 -17.55 15.23 21.31
N PRO A 955 -18.46 14.90 20.37
CA PRO A 955 -19.68 14.19 20.70
C PRO A 955 -19.47 12.79 21.29
N GLY A 956 -18.45 12.07 20.83
CA GLY A 956 -18.14 10.69 21.25
C GLY A 956 -17.62 10.49 22.68
N MET A 957 -17.56 11.54 23.51
CA MET A 957 -17.13 11.44 24.92
C MET A 957 -18.29 11.84 25.84
N PRO A 958 -19.27 10.94 26.09
CA PRO A 958 -20.44 11.28 26.90
C PRO A 958 -20.02 11.68 28.31
N ARG A 959 -20.55 12.83 28.77
CA ARG A 959 -20.39 13.31 30.14
C ARG A 959 -21.73 13.29 30.85
N PHE A 960 -21.70 13.10 32.17
CA PHE A 960 -22.90 13.11 33.00
C PHE A 960 -22.74 14.14 34.10
N GLY A 961 -23.75 14.97 34.33
CA GLY A 961 -23.69 16.04 35.29
C GLY A 961 -24.80 17.05 35.09
N MET A 962 -24.58 18.23 35.65
CA MET A 962 -25.47 19.39 35.56
C MET A 962 -24.61 20.63 35.38
N ASP A 963 -25.19 21.68 34.85
CA ASP A 963 -24.48 22.94 34.68
C ASP A 963 -24.12 23.58 36.03
N VAL A 964 -23.10 24.42 36.01
CA VAL A 964 -22.71 25.19 37.20
C VAL A 964 -23.80 26.17 37.59
N SER A 965 -24.34 26.88 36.60
CA SER A 965 -25.35 27.92 36.74
C SER A 965 -26.23 27.91 35.50
N PHE A 966 -27.49 28.29 35.70
CA PHE A 966 -28.49 28.37 34.64
C PHE A 966 -28.73 29.83 34.24
N ASP A 967 -28.64 30.12 32.94
CA ASP A 967 -29.11 31.36 32.32
C ASP A 967 -30.26 31.02 31.35
N GLN A 968 -31.47 31.51 31.60
CA GLN A 968 -32.65 31.16 30.80
C GLN A 968 -32.54 31.74 29.38
N GLY A 969 -32.47 30.86 28.38
CA GLY A 969 -32.58 31.19 26.96
C GLY A 969 -34.00 31.55 26.51
N SER A 970 -34.17 31.85 25.21
CA SER A 970 -35.48 32.14 24.60
C SER A 970 -36.39 30.92 24.43
N ASP A 971 -35.82 29.71 24.47
CA ASP A 971 -36.41 28.49 23.94
C ASP A 971 -37.00 27.60 25.06
N GLY A 972 -37.82 28.18 25.94
CA GLY A 972 -38.48 27.44 27.02
C GLY A 972 -37.51 26.83 28.04
N LEU A 973 -37.99 25.88 28.86
CA LEU A 973 -37.16 25.12 29.82
C LEU A 973 -37.12 23.66 29.40
N SER A 974 -35.93 23.07 29.39
CA SER A 974 -35.65 21.67 29.03
C SER A 974 -34.81 20.97 30.12
N TRP A 975 -34.59 19.66 29.98
CA TRP A 975 -33.68 18.93 30.87
C TRP A 975 -32.21 19.32 30.69
N ASP A 976 -31.85 19.87 29.52
CA ASP A 976 -30.49 20.36 29.25
C ASP A 976 -30.17 21.60 30.10
N ASP A 977 -31.19 22.34 30.56
CA ASP A 977 -31.07 23.54 31.38
C ASP A 977 -30.84 23.26 32.89
N LEU A 978 -30.60 22.00 33.25
CA LEU A 978 -30.50 21.57 34.64
C LEU A 978 -29.15 21.95 35.25
N ALA A 979 -29.17 22.81 36.27
CA ALA A 979 -27.98 23.28 36.97
C ALA A 979 -27.94 22.88 38.45
N TRP A 980 -26.72 22.77 39.02
CA TRP A 980 -26.51 22.51 40.45
C TRP A 980 -27.12 23.58 41.36
N THR A 981 -27.39 24.79 40.85
CA THR A 981 -28.09 25.87 41.56
C THR A 981 -29.59 25.63 41.73
N ASN A 982 -30.16 24.65 41.03
CA ASN A 982 -31.58 24.27 41.15
C ASN A 982 -31.85 23.29 42.32
N PHE A 983 -30.86 23.07 43.18
CA PHE A 983 -30.93 22.18 44.34
C PHE A 983 -30.39 22.88 45.60
N ASP A 984 -30.60 22.27 46.77
CA ASP A 984 -30.04 22.78 48.04
C ASP A 984 -28.50 22.85 47.94
N PRO A 985 -27.87 23.99 48.26
CA PRO A 985 -26.41 24.13 48.30
C PRO A 985 -25.69 23.05 49.14
N GLY A 986 -26.34 22.49 50.16
CA GLY A 986 -25.79 21.45 51.04
C GLY A 986 -25.91 20.01 50.50
N MET A 987 -26.49 19.81 49.32
CA MET A 987 -26.70 18.50 48.72
C MET A 987 -25.38 17.79 48.39
N LYS A 988 -25.17 16.60 48.99
CA LYS A 988 -23.99 15.75 48.74
C LYS A 988 -24.21 14.70 47.66
N PHE A 989 -25.42 14.17 47.56
CA PHE A 989 -25.77 13.09 46.64
C PHE A 989 -27.07 13.40 45.90
N ILE A 990 -27.11 13.01 44.64
CA ILE A 990 -28.35 12.91 43.88
C ILE A 990 -29.14 11.68 44.35
N THR A 991 -30.46 11.85 44.55
CA THR A 991 -31.36 10.82 45.08
C THR A 991 -32.70 10.84 44.36
N ALA A 992 -33.45 9.74 44.37
CA ALA A 992 -34.78 9.69 43.74
C ALA A 992 -35.76 10.69 44.35
N GLY A 993 -35.63 10.97 45.66
CA GLY A 993 -36.54 11.84 46.41
C GLY A 993 -36.26 13.34 46.28
N THR A 994 -35.06 13.75 45.88
CA THR A 994 -34.66 15.16 45.82
C THR A 994 -34.87 15.70 44.41
N LYS A 995 -35.99 16.39 44.18
CA LYS A 995 -36.37 16.95 42.87
C LYS A 995 -35.79 18.37 42.66
N PRO A 996 -35.51 18.77 41.41
CA PRO A 996 -35.09 20.14 41.12
C PRO A 996 -36.18 21.16 41.47
N THR A 997 -35.77 22.37 41.84
CA THR A 997 -36.69 23.46 42.22
C THR A 997 -37.30 24.20 41.03
N ILE A 998 -36.89 23.87 39.79
CA ILE A 998 -37.39 24.50 38.56
C ILE A 998 -38.64 23.79 38.02
N PRO A 999 -39.63 24.53 37.49
CA PRO A 999 -40.86 23.96 36.94
C PRO A 999 -40.61 23.48 35.50
N LEU A 1000 -39.90 22.36 35.36
CA LEU A 1000 -39.70 21.73 34.06
C LEU A 1000 -41.05 21.27 33.47
N PRO A 1001 -41.24 21.38 32.14
CA PRO A 1001 -42.49 20.98 31.50
C PRO A 1001 -42.77 19.49 31.77
N PRO A 1002 -44.02 19.10 32.05
CA PRO A 1002 -44.36 17.70 32.28
C PRO A 1002 -44.11 16.89 31.01
N SER A 1003 -43.05 16.08 31.01
CA SER A 1003 -42.77 15.13 29.94
C SER A 1003 -43.39 13.76 30.27
N GLU A 1004 -43.98 13.12 29.25
CA GLU A 1004 -44.45 11.73 29.39
C GLU A 1004 -43.29 10.75 29.59
N PHE A 1005 -42.11 11.09 29.03
CA PHE A 1005 -40.84 10.36 29.06
C PHE A 1005 -39.79 11.10 29.91
N ASN A 1006 -38.72 10.44 30.39
CA ASN A 1006 -37.61 11.06 31.15
C ASN A 1006 -38.04 11.72 32.48
N LYS A 1007 -38.57 10.91 33.41
CA LYS A 1007 -39.04 11.38 34.73
C LYS A 1007 -37.95 11.21 35.79
N TRP A 1008 -37.69 12.27 36.55
CA TRP A 1008 -36.71 12.25 37.65
C TRP A 1008 -37.00 11.13 38.67
N GLY A 1009 -35.98 10.33 38.96
CA GLY A 1009 -36.03 9.33 40.03
C GLY A 1009 -36.95 8.12 39.78
N THR A 1010 -37.35 7.84 38.53
CA THR A 1010 -38.21 6.66 38.23
C THR A 1010 -37.42 5.39 37.91
N ASP A 1011 -36.37 5.50 37.10
CA ASP A 1011 -35.50 4.43 36.59
C ASP A 1011 -34.12 5.02 36.22
N ALA A 1012 -33.10 4.17 36.09
CA ALA A 1012 -31.74 4.62 35.81
C ALA A 1012 -31.54 5.14 34.39
N ALA A 1013 -32.33 4.66 33.42
CA ALA A 1013 -32.26 5.12 32.03
C ALA A 1013 -32.67 6.60 31.93
N ASN A 1014 -33.80 6.95 32.54
CA ASN A 1014 -34.28 8.33 32.60
C ASN A 1014 -33.28 9.24 33.34
N MET A 1015 -32.67 8.77 34.44
CA MET A 1015 -31.63 9.54 35.11
C MET A 1015 -30.39 9.73 34.25
N ALA A 1016 -29.94 8.70 33.53
CA ALA A 1016 -28.83 8.80 32.60
C ALA A 1016 -29.13 9.80 31.48
N PHE A 1017 -30.34 9.76 30.90
CA PHE A 1017 -30.77 10.73 29.90
C PHE A 1017 -30.80 12.17 30.45
N ILE A 1018 -31.40 12.37 31.63
CA ILE A 1018 -31.50 13.70 32.26
C ILE A 1018 -30.12 14.28 32.59
N LEU A 1019 -29.20 13.44 33.07
CA LEU A 1019 -27.87 13.87 33.47
C LEU A 1019 -26.89 13.90 32.29
N PHE A 1020 -27.25 13.37 31.12
CA PHE A 1020 -26.40 13.38 29.95
C PHE A 1020 -26.19 14.80 29.46
N GLN A 1021 -24.93 15.21 29.38
CA GLN A 1021 -24.53 16.56 28.99
C GLN A 1021 -24.27 16.56 27.48
N LYS A 1022 -25.10 17.30 26.74
CA LYS A 1022 -24.92 17.45 25.29
C LYS A 1022 -23.62 18.19 25.00
N PRO A 1023 -22.86 17.82 23.96
CA PRO A 1023 -21.64 18.51 23.58
C PRO A 1023 -21.96 19.97 23.26
N SER A 1024 -21.31 20.90 23.97
CA SER A 1024 -21.52 22.32 23.69
C SER A 1024 -20.88 22.71 22.36
N MET A 1025 -21.52 23.63 21.66
CA MET A 1025 -21.04 24.19 20.42
C MET A 1025 -21.19 25.71 20.43
N VAL A 1026 -20.15 26.42 20.02
CA VAL A 1026 -20.19 27.87 19.86
C VAL A 1026 -19.74 28.23 18.45
N ALA A 1027 -20.50 29.09 17.81
CA ALA A 1027 -20.22 29.63 16.49
C ALA A 1027 -19.89 31.12 16.62
N VAL A 1028 -18.78 31.55 16.03
CA VAL A 1028 -18.38 32.97 15.96
C VAL A 1028 -18.32 33.38 14.50
N HIS A 1029 -19.03 34.44 14.12
CA HIS A 1029 -19.02 34.89 12.74
C HIS A 1029 -17.69 35.57 12.40
N ALA A 1030 -17.18 35.40 11.18
CA ALA A 1030 -15.91 35.99 10.76
C ALA A 1030 -15.85 37.52 10.93
N THR A 1031 -16.97 38.22 10.75
CA THR A 1031 -17.04 39.69 10.89
C THR A 1031 -16.82 40.18 12.32
N GLU A 1032 -17.09 39.36 13.34
CA GLU A 1032 -16.84 39.70 14.75
C GLU A 1032 -15.34 39.70 15.08
N MET A 1033 -14.55 38.96 14.31
CA MET A 1033 -13.10 38.81 14.49
C MET A 1033 -12.26 39.74 13.59
N LEU A 1034 -12.92 40.57 12.77
CA LEU A 1034 -12.27 41.46 11.81
C LEU A 1034 -12.64 42.91 12.09
N GLU A 1035 -11.79 43.86 11.66
CA GLU A 1035 -12.14 45.28 11.76
C GLU A 1035 -13.41 45.56 10.95
N LYS A 1036 -14.33 46.34 11.53
CA LYS A 1036 -15.50 46.83 10.81
C LYS A 1036 -15.02 47.73 9.68
N VAL A 1037 -15.38 47.38 8.44
CA VAL A 1037 -15.18 48.27 7.31
C VAL A 1037 -16.27 49.34 7.41
N ASP A 1038 -15.90 50.59 7.59
CA ASP A 1038 -16.83 51.69 7.39
C ASP A 1038 -17.33 51.60 5.94
N ALA A 1039 -18.63 51.30 5.79
CA ALA A 1039 -19.28 51.05 4.50
C ALA A 1039 -19.39 52.32 3.63
#